data_AF-A0A1G2HMG1-F1
#
_entry.id   AF-A0A1G2HMG1-F1
#
_cell.length_a   1.000
_cell.length_b   1.000
_cell.length_c   1.000
_cell.angle_alpha   90.00
_cell.angle_beta   90.00
_cell.angle_gamma   90.00
#
_symmetry.space_group_name_H-M   'P 1'
#
loop_
_entity.id
_entity.type
_entity.pdbx_description
1 polymer ?
#
loop_
_entity_poly.entity_id
_entity_poly.type
_entity_poly.pdbx_seq_one_letter_code
_entity_poly.pdbx_strand_id
1 'polypeptide(L)'
;MDNVIKAMGIKEQKIQRFLDDQAYVPHQYNGHIPISAIYAFFGVLTAVLYNYSYVIVGNEYSSNFGNTTYKGHTINHQWSKSFEFEKIFQEYVAEFISPDVFYFSLLRPFYEIRIVKMFSEYRKYFPVFSSCNKNFAFNKKSKTLWCLNCPKCIFAFILLSAFLPKKDLMGIFKKNLYQDAALLPLFKDVLGFGAMKPFDCVGTFQEAQAALYLAKKKYGQDFIMRRLGHRAKYYPEVFKAQKGSLVPEIFKFLGMEKVLLLGYGKEGKVTQQYLKKYYPKLKIGIADEKQGKQYLKKQKDFDIAVKTPGINKQLVTIPHTTATNIFFSKVLGKNTIIGVTGSKGKSTTASLIFAILKEAGKNVRLVGNIGHPMLAELMHPIKKDALFVVELSSYQLDDVAFSPDIAVVTNLFPEHMDYHGGLENYYDAKKNIIRFQNKNNSFVYHPKNKEIKKWLKGYHRKAVPMVKDVGIKDNDIPLIGAHNKDNIRLAVTVARLCKVSDPIIKKAVINFKGLPHRLERVGEYGGITFYDDAISTTPESSIMAIKALKNVDTILLGGQDRGYDFSALEKTIKKYNIKNAVLFPESGNRMLKKAKGMNTLKTSSMEKAVKFAYKHTKPGRICLLSCASPSYSLWKNFEEKGDEFKKLVKKFSSR
;
A
#
# COMPACT_ATOMS: atom_id res chain seq x y z
N MET A 1 8.92 -28.99 -23.91
CA MET A 1 9.30 -28.08 -22.81
C MET A 1 10.78 -27.70 -22.94
N ASP A 2 11.67 -28.69 -23.10
CA ASP A 2 13.13 -28.52 -23.17
C ASP A 2 13.60 -27.49 -24.22
N ASN A 3 12.98 -27.47 -25.40
CA ASN A 3 13.30 -26.46 -26.43
C ASN A 3 12.98 -25.01 -25.99
N VAL A 4 11.95 -24.82 -25.17
CA VAL A 4 11.60 -23.50 -24.61
C VAL A 4 12.64 -23.11 -23.57
N ILE A 5 13.00 -24.02 -22.66
CA ILE A 5 14.02 -23.77 -21.63
C ILE A 5 15.37 -23.45 -22.28
N LYS A 6 15.76 -24.21 -23.31
CA LYS A 6 16.95 -23.93 -24.11
C LYS A 6 16.91 -22.54 -24.74
N ALA A 7 15.78 -22.13 -25.31
CA ALA A 7 15.61 -20.78 -25.88
C ALA A 7 15.59 -19.64 -24.83
N MET A 8 15.23 -19.96 -23.59
CA MET A 8 15.31 -19.01 -22.46
C MET A 8 16.75 -18.78 -22.02
N GLY A 9 17.64 -19.77 -22.18
CA GLY A 9 19.05 -19.67 -21.77
C GLY A 9 19.23 -19.68 -20.25
N ILE A 10 18.29 -20.29 -19.53
CA ILE A 10 18.34 -20.42 -18.07
C ILE A 10 18.78 -21.83 -17.66
N LYS A 11 19.39 -21.95 -16.48
CA LYS A 11 19.69 -23.26 -15.88
C LYS A 11 18.40 -24.00 -15.57
N GLU A 12 18.33 -25.27 -15.92
CA GLU A 12 17.16 -26.12 -15.66
C GLU A 12 17.35 -26.94 -14.38
N GLN A 13 16.31 -26.99 -13.54
CA GLN A 13 16.16 -27.99 -12.50
C GLN A 13 15.08 -28.95 -12.97
N LYS A 14 15.46 -30.18 -13.32
CA LYS A 14 14.52 -31.22 -13.74
C LYS A 14 14.05 -32.02 -12.54
N ILE A 15 12.73 -32.12 -12.39
CA ILE A 15 12.09 -32.90 -11.33
C ILE A 15 11.24 -33.94 -12.03
N GLN A 16 11.59 -35.20 -11.81
CA GLN A 16 10.87 -36.34 -12.35
C GLN A 16 10.02 -36.96 -11.26
N ARG A 17 8.80 -37.29 -11.62
CA ARG A 17 7.88 -38.04 -10.79
C ARG A 17 7.68 -39.40 -11.42
N PHE A 18 7.80 -40.43 -10.61
CA PHE A 18 7.42 -41.79 -10.96
C PHE A 18 6.02 -42.03 -10.40
N LEU A 19 5.10 -42.42 -11.28
CA LEU A 19 3.78 -42.89 -10.89
C LEU A 19 3.87 -44.41 -10.76
N ASP A 20 3.21 -44.95 -9.74
CA ASP A 20 3.00 -46.39 -9.63
C ASP A 20 2.17 -46.89 -10.82
N ASP A 21 2.48 -48.08 -11.34
CA ASP A 21 1.77 -48.69 -12.47
C ASP A 21 0.27 -48.85 -12.19
N GLN A 22 -0.13 -48.99 -10.91
CA GLN A 22 -1.52 -49.03 -10.48
C GLN A 22 -2.29 -47.74 -10.78
N ALA A 23 -1.61 -46.60 -10.94
CA ALA A 23 -2.25 -45.33 -11.34
C ALA A 23 -2.73 -45.33 -12.80
N TYR A 24 -2.26 -46.28 -13.61
CA TYR A 24 -2.61 -46.42 -15.03
C TYR A 24 -3.64 -47.52 -15.29
N VAL A 25 -3.97 -48.33 -14.27
CA VAL A 25 -5.05 -49.32 -14.36
C VAL A 25 -6.38 -48.57 -14.55
N PRO A 26 -7.18 -48.88 -15.58
CA PRO A 26 -8.47 -48.22 -15.79
C PRO A 26 -9.40 -48.50 -14.59
N HIS A 27 -9.62 -47.48 -13.75
CA HIS A 27 -10.52 -47.56 -12.61
C HIS A 27 -11.92 -47.02 -12.95
N GLN A 28 -12.90 -47.23 -12.07
CA GLN A 28 -14.25 -46.64 -12.19
C GLN A 28 -14.24 -45.09 -12.25
N TYR A 29 -13.16 -44.44 -11.82
CA TYR A 29 -12.99 -42.99 -11.79
C TYR A 29 -12.13 -42.47 -12.95
N ASN A 30 -12.59 -42.62 -14.19
CA ASN A 30 -11.96 -42.05 -15.39
C ASN A 30 -12.30 -40.56 -15.60
N GLY A 31 -12.03 -39.73 -14.59
CA GLY A 31 -12.36 -38.30 -14.57
C GLY A 31 -11.25 -37.38 -15.09
N HIS A 32 -11.56 -36.09 -15.25
CA HIS A 32 -10.56 -35.07 -15.56
C HIS A 32 -9.60 -34.87 -14.37
N ILE A 33 -8.30 -35.13 -14.57
CA ILE A 33 -7.27 -34.91 -13.56
C ILE A 33 -6.87 -33.43 -13.56
N PRO A 34 -6.94 -32.71 -12.43
CA PRO A 34 -6.56 -31.30 -12.35
C PRO A 34 -5.03 -31.13 -12.35
N ILE A 35 -4.41 -31.35 -13.51
CA ILE A 35 -2.94 -31.39 -13.66
C ILE A 35 -2.25 -30.11 -13.17
N SER A 36 -2.88 -28.93 -13.34
CA SER A 36 -2.35 -27.66 -12.82
C SER A 36 -2.29 -27.62 -11.30
N ALA A 37 -3.23 -28.24 -10.59
CA ALA A 37 -3.17 -28.35 -9.13
C ALA A 37 -2.01 -29.25 -8.70
N ILE A 38 -1.82 -30.38 -9.41
CA ILE A 38 -0.68 -31.28 -9.18
C ILE A 38 0.65 -30.52 -9.36
N TYR A 39 0.80 -29.75 -10.43
CA TYR A 39 2.00 -28.92 -10.63
C TYR A 39 2.15 -27.81 -9.57
N ALA A 40 1.06 -27.28 -9.03
CA ALA A 40 1.13 -26.31 -7.94
C ALA A 40 1.77 -26.94 -6.68
N PHE A 41 1.31 -28.13 -6.28
CA PHE A 41 1.91 -28.87 -5.16
C PHE A 41 3.37 -29.25 -5.41
N PHE A 42 3.70 -29.75 -6.59
CA PHE A 42 5.11 -30.05 -6.94
C PHE A 42 5.98 -28.80 -6.94
N GLY A 43 5.48 -27.68 -7.46
CA GLY A 43 6.18 -26.40 -7.46
C GLY A 43 6.47 -25.92 -6.04
N VAL A 44 5.50 -26.02 -5.13
CA VAL A 44 5.68 -25.65 -3.71
C VAL A 44 6.67 -26.58 -3.01
N LEU A 45 6.53 -27.90 -3.17
CA LEU A 45 7.48 -28.86 -2.60
C LEU A 45 8.91 -28.57 -3.07
N THR A 46 9.07 -28.31 -4.36
CA THR A 46 10.35 -27.91 -4.94
C THR A 46 10.89 -26.64 -4.31
N ALA A 47 10.04 -25.62 -4.16
CA ALA A 47 10.46 -24.35 -3.58
C ALA A 47 10.93 -24.53 -2.14
N VAL A 48 10.25 -25.36 -1.33
CA VAL A 48 10.69 -25.68 0.03
C VAL A 48 12.04 -26.43 0.02
N LEU A 49 12.17 -27.49 -0.78
CA LEU A 49 13.37 -28.32 -0.82
C LEU A 49 14.63 -27.56 -1.28
N TYR A 50 14.47 -26.63 -2.22
CA TYR A 50 15.57 -25.87 -2.81
C TYR A 50 15.66 -24.43 -2.30
N ASN A 51 14.94 -24.09 -1.22
CA ASN A 51 14.94 -22.79 -0.57
C ASN A 51 14.62 -21.61 -1.52
N TYR A 52 13.61 -21.78 -2.36
CA TYR A 52 13.01 -20.72 -3.17
C TYR A 52 11.78 -20.14 -2.49
N SER A 53 11.60 -18.82 -2.58
CA SER A 53 10.45 -18.12 -1.98
C SER A 53 9.26 -17.95 -2.91
N TYR A 54 9.43 -18.15 -4.23
CA TYR A 54 8.39 -17.84 -5.22
C TYR A 54 8.17 -19.01 -6.18
N VAL A 55 6.93 -19.46 -6.28
CA VAL A 55 6.45 -20.39 -7.30
C VAL A 55 5.57 -19.61 -8.27
N ILE A 56 6.09 -19.37 -9.47
CA ILE A 56 5.44 -18.55 -10.49
C ILE A 56 4.82 -19.45 -11.55
N VAL A 57 3.51 -19.30 -11.78
CA VAL A 57 2.80 -19.95 -12.88
C VAL A 57 2.33 -18.93 -13.93
N GLY A 58 1.95 -19.43 -15.11
CA GLY A 58 1.53 -18.62 -16.24
C GLY A 58 0.03 -18.71 -16.51
N ASN A 59 -0.81 -18.43 -15.51
CA ASN A 59 -2.27 -18.45 -15.65
C ASN A 59 -2.82 -17.02 -15.84
N GLU A 60 -3.42 -16.76 -16.99
CA GLU A 60 -3.99 -15.48 -17.40
C GLU A 60 -5.34 -15.18 -16.73
N TYR A 61 -5.82 -13.94 -16.84
CA TYR A 61 -7.12 -13.53 -16.29
C TYR A 61 -8.30 -14.33 -16.89
N SER A 62 -8.19 -14.72 -18.16
CA SER A 62 -9.20 -15.47 -18.90
C SER A 62 -9.50 -16.87 -18.33
N SER A 63 -8.57 -17.43 -17.54
CA SER A 63 -8.77 -18.70 -16.84
C SER A 63 -9.82 -18.64 -15.72
N ASN A 64 -10.28 -17.45 -15.34
CA ASN A 64 -11.37 -17.27 -14.38
C ASN A 64 -12.76 -17.57 -14.97
N PHE A 65 -12.90 -17.61 -16.29
CA PHE A 65 -14.21 -17.69 -16.94
C PHE A 65 -14.59 -19.14 -17.26
N GLY A 66 -15.79 -19.53 -16.83
CA GLY A 66 -16.37 -20.83 -17.15
C GLY A 66 -16.70 -21.03 -18.63
N ASN A 67 -17.09 -22.25 -18.95
CA ASN A 67 -17.43 -22.68 -20.31
C ASN A 67 -18.93 -22.78 -20.51
N THR A 68 -19.65 -23.24 -19.49
CA THR A 68 -21.10 -23.46 -19.52
C THR A 68 -21.70 -23.29 -18.13
N THR A 69 -23.03 -23.22 -18.07
CA THR A 69 -23.80 -23.30 -16.83
C THR A 69 -24.50 -24.65 -16.77
N TYR A 70 -24.33 -25.39 -15.68
CA TYR A 70 -24.98 -26.67 -15.45
C TYR A 70 -25.62 -26.69 -14.06
N LYS A 71 -26.92 -27.00 -13.98
CA LYS A 71 -27.70 -26.98 -12.73
C LYS A 71 -27.56 -25.68 -11.92
N GLY A 72 -27.50 -24.53 -12.58
CA GLY A 72 -27.33 -23.22 -11.93
C GLY A 72 -25.89 -22.87 -11.54
N HIS A 73 -24.92 -23.76 -11.77
CA HIS A 73 -23.51 -23.53 -11.47
C HIS A 73 -22.69 -23.28 -12.74
N THR A 74 -21.81 -22.29 -12.69
CA THR A 74 -20.82 -22.07 -13.75
C THR A 74 -19.76 -23.16 -13.70
N ILE A 75 -19.62 -23.94 -14.77
CA ILE A 75 -18.60 -24.98 -14.90
C ILE A 75 -17.35 -24.39 -15.55
N ASN A 76 -16.27 -24.29 -14.78
CA ASN A 76 -14.94 -23.91 -15.28
C ASN A 76 -14.03 -25.15 -15.37
N HIS A 77 -13.81 -25.66 -16.58
CA HIS A 77 -12.94 -26.82 -16.79
C HIS A 77 -11.46 -26.56 -16.44
N GLN A 78 -11.08 -25.30 -16.22
CA GLN A 78 -9.75 -24.87 -15.78
C GLN A 78 -9.77 -24.23 -14.39
N TRP A 79 -10.71 -24.64 -13.53
CA TRP A 79 -10.84 -24.05 -12.20
C TRP A 79 -9.51 -24.01 -11.41
N SER A 80 -8.66 -25.05 -11.52
CA SER A 80 -7.32 -25.08 -10.90
C SER A 80 -6.29 -24.09 -11.47
N LYS A 81 -6.67 -23.30 -12.48
CA LYS A 81 -5.92 -22.15 -13.00
C LYS A 81 -6.57 -20.82 -12.66
N SER A 82 -7.74 -20.81 -12.03
CA SER A 82 -8.44 -19.60 -11.65
C SER A 82 -7.76 -18.87 -10.49
N PHE A 83 -8.13 -17.61 -10.29
CA PHE A 83 -7.72 -16.82 -9.14
C PHE A 83 -8.28 -17.37 -7.83
N GLU A 84 -9.47 -17.96 -7.87
CA GLU A 84 -10.08 -18.61 -6.70
C GLU A 84 -9.18 -19.74 -6.18
N PHE A 85 -8.78 -20.65 -7.07
CA PHE A 85 -7.82 -21.72 -6.72
C PHE A 85 -6.48 -21.13 -6.24
N GLU A 86 -5.93 -20.16 -6.97
CA GLU A 86 -4.66 -19.52 -6.61
C GLU A 86 -4.69 -18.96 -5.19
N LYS A 87 -5.79 -18.31 -4.80
CA LYS A 87 -6.00 -17.76 -3.47
C LYS A 87 -6.09 -18.85 -2.39
N ILE A 88 -7.00 -19.82 -2.57
CA ILE A 88 -7.20 -20.91 -1.60
C ILE A 88 -5.91 -21.71 -1.42
N PHE A 89 -5.22 -21.99 -2.52
CA PHE A 89 -3.97 -22.73 -2.49
C PHE A 89 -2.85 -21.94 -1.80
N GLN A 90 -2.71 -20.63 -2.07
CA GLN A 90 -1.71 -19.81 -1.36
C GLN A 90 -2.01 -19.69 0.14
N GLU A 91 -3.28 -19.59 0.52
CA GLU A 91 -3.70 -19.60 1.94
C GLU A 91 -3.32 -20.93 2.60
N TYR A 92 -3.62 -22.05 1.94
CA TYR A 92 -3.22 -23.38 2.39
C TYR A 92 -1.69 -23.53 2.54
N VAL A 93 -0.92 -23.05 1.55
CA VAL A 93 0.55 -23.09 1.59
C VAL A 93 1.07 -22.28 2.79
N ALA A 94 0.56 -21.07 2.99
CA ALA A 94 1.01 -20.21 4.07
C ALA A 94 0.65 -20.77 5.47
N GLU A 95 -0.48 -21.46 5.60
CA GLU A 95 -0.95 -22.02 6.87
C GLU A 95 -0.30 -23.38 7.20
N PHE A 96 -0.24 -24.30 6.23
CA PHE A 96 0.08 -25.71 6.48
C PHE A 96 1.45 -26.16 5.96
N ILE A 97 2.06 -25.43 5.02
CA ILE A 97 3.33 -25.85 4.40
C ILE A 97 4.48 -24.92 4.80
N SER A 98 4.46 -23.68 4.31
CA SER A 98 5.49 -22.68 4.60
C SER A 98 4.96 -21.27 4.35
N PRO A 99 5.02 -20.38 5.36
CA PRO A 99 4.67 -18.97 5.17
C PRO A 99 5.68 -18.20 4.31
N ASP A 100 6.85 -18.78 4.04
CA ASP A 100 7.93 -18.16 3.28
C ASP A 100 7.88 -18.49 1.77
N VAL A 101 6.93 -19.34 1.34
CA VAL A 101 6.71 -19.70 -0.06
C VAL A 101 5.43 -19.04 -0.59
N PHE A 102 5.56 -18.33 -1.71
CA PHE A 102 4.48 -17.63 -2.40
C PHE A 102 4.21 -18.23 -3.78
N TYR A 103 3.06 -18.89 -3.91
CA TYR A 103 2.47 -19.34 -5.16
C TYR A 103 1.56 -18.27 -5.74
N PHE A 104 1.81 -17.87 -6.99
CA PHE A 104 0.97 -16.90 -7.70
C PHE A 104 1.17 -16.98 -9.21
N SER A 105 0.23 -16.42 -9.96
CA SER A 105 0.42 -16.22 -11.41
C SER A 105 0.86 -14.80 -11.72
N LEU A 106 2.03 -14.65 -12.35
CA LEU A 106 2.51 -13.34 -12.81
C LEU A 106 1.65 -12.75 -13.92
N LEU A 107 0.96 -13.61 -14.68
CA LEU A 107 0.09 -13.23 -15.80
C LEU A 107 -1.37 -12.98 -15.37
N ARG A 108 -1.73 -13.25 -14.11
CA ARG A 108 -3.09 -13.06 -13.57
C ARG A 108 -3.74 -11.72 -13.92
N PRO A 109 -3.02 -10.58 -13.88
CA PRO A 109 -3.64 -9.29 -14.18
C PRO A 109 -4.05 -9.11 -15.64
N PHE A 110 -3.59 -9.96 -16.56
CA PHE A 110 -3.73 -9.72 -18.00
C PHE A 110 -4.61 -10.77 -18.66
N TYR A 111 -5.49 -10.33 -19.55
CA TYR A 111 -6.11 -11.19 -20.55
C TYR A 111 -5.05 -11.71 -21.53
N GLU A 112 -5.32 -12.84 -22.18
CA GLU A 112 -4.39 -13.49 -23.11
C GLU A 112 -4.04 -12.60 -24.30
N ILE A 113 -4.98 -11.82 -24.85
CA ILE A 113 -4.67 -10.88 -25.94
C ILE A 113 -3.57 -9.87 -25.56
N ARG A 114 -3.54 -9.44 -24.29
CA ARG A 114 -2.52 -8.52 -23.77
C ARG A 114 -1.18 -9.23 -23.58
N ILE A 115 -1.22 -10.49 -23.15
CA ILE A 115 -0.04 -11.36 -23.05
C ILE A 115 0.55 -11.61 -24.44
N VAL A 116 -0.29 -11.92 -25.44
CA VAL A 116 0.13 -12.13 -26.83
C VAL A 116 0.73 -10.87 -27.45
N LYS A 117 0.16 -9.69 -27.15
CA LYS A 117 0.78 -8.40 -27.54
C LYS A 117 2.22 -8.31 -27.03
N MET A 118 2.46 -8.57 -25.75
CA MET A 118 3.81 -8.57 -25.18
C MET A 118 4.69 -9.69 -25.78
N PHE A 119 4.16 -10.90 -25.90
CA PHE A 119 4.87 -12.06 -26.44
C PHE A 119 5.30 -11.86 -27.91
N SER A 120 4.55 -11.08 -28.68
CA SER A 120 4.83 -10.80 -30.09
C SER A 120 6.18 -10.11 -30.33
N GLU A 121 6.74 -9.47 -29.30
CA GLU A 121 8.08 -8.86 -29.35
C GLU A 121 9.20 -9.91 -29.20
N TYR A 122 8.90 -11.11 -28.69
CA TYR A 122 9.89 -12.15 -28.38
C TYR A 122 10.01 -13.20 -29.49
N ARG A 123 10.41 -12.76 -30.69
CA ARG A 123 10.53 -13.61 -31.90
C ARG A 123 11.33 -14.89 -31.70
N LYS A 124 12.32 -14.89 -30.80
CA LYS A 124 13.17 -16.06 -30.50
C LYS A 124 12.38 -17.29 -30.03
N TYR A 125 11.18 -17.11 -29.48
CA TYR A 125 10.35 -18.22 -29.00
C TYR A 125 9.42 -18.79 -30.08
N PHE A 126 9.25 -18.11 -31.22
CA PHE A 126 8.31 -18.52 -32.27
C PHE A 126 8.53 -19.95 -32.81
N PRO A 127 9.78 -20.46 -32.93
CA PRO A 127 10.00 -21.83 -33.40
C PRO A 127 9.75 -22.92 -32.36
N VAL A 128 9.52 -22.59 -31.08
CA VAL A 128 9.56 -23.56 -29.97
C VAL A 128 8.30 -23.56 -29.09
N PHE A 129 7.40 -22.60 -29.26
CA PHE A 129 6.17 -22.52 -28.46
C PHE A 129 4.98 -23.21 -29.15
N SER A 130 4.08 -23.75 -28.34
CA SER A 130 2.75 -24.20 -28.79
C SER A 130 1.81 -24.38 -27.61
N SER A 131 0.53 -24.11 -27.85
CA SER A 131 -0.58 -24.44 -26.93
C SER A 131 -1.45 -25.59 -27.43
N CYS A 132 -1.11 -26.22 -28.56
CA CYS A 132 -1.92 -27.26 -29.19
C CYS A 132 -2.01 -28.54 -28.34
N ASN A 133 -3.23 -28.98 -28.00
CA ASN A 133 -3.45 -30.21 -27.22
C ASN A 133 -2.91 -31.47 -27.88
N LYS A 134 -2.86 -31.52 -29.22
CA LYS A 134 -2.38 -32.71 -29.94
C LYS A 134 -0.89 -32.99 -29.70
N ASN A 135 -0.16 -32.06 -29.08
CA ASN A 135 1.24 -32.28 -28.66
C ASN A 135 1.37 -33.10 -27.36
N PHE A 136 0.29 -33.26 -26.60
CA PHE A 136 0.32 -33.84 -25.25
C PHE A 136 -0.38 -35.22 -25.17
N ALA A 137 -0.55 -35.90 -26.30
CA ALA A 137 -1.11 -37.26 -26.34
C ALA A 137 -0.05 -38.30 -25.95
N PHE A 138 -0.37 -39.18 -24.99
CA PHE A 138 0.56 -40.18 -24.45
C PHE A 138 1.12 -41.15 -25.51
N ASN A 139 0.32 -41.52 -26.52
CA ASN A 139 0.67 -42.57 -27.48
C ASN A 139 1.05 -42.08 -28.89
N LYS A 140 1.03 -40.77 -29.14
CA LYS A 140 1.41 -40.18 -30.45
C LYS A 140 2.13 -38.85 -30.25
N LYS A 141 3.45 -38.83 -30.47
CA LYS A 141 4.20 -37.57 -30.59
C LYS A 141 3.85 -36.90 -31.91
N SER A 142 3.27 -35.70 -31.85
CA SER A 142 3.02 -34.88 -33.03
C SER A 142 4.34 -34.50 -33.71
N LYS A 143 4.42 -34.62 -35.04
CA LYS A 143 5.57 -34.16 -35.85
C LYS A 143 5.60 -32.63 -36.01
N THR A 144 4.48 -31.95 -35.78
CA THR A 144 4.35 -30.50 -35.90
C THR A 144 3.93 -29.88 -34.57
N LEU A 145 4.30 -28.62 -34.34
CA LEU A 145 3.87 -27.88 -33.14
C LEU A 145 2.39 -27.51 -33.16
N TRP A 146 1.77 -27.38 -34.34
CA TRP A 146 0.39 -26.93 -34.50
C TRP A 146 -0.37 -27.88 -35.43
N CYS A 147 -1.56 -28.32 -35.00
CA CYS A 147 -2.42 -29.19 -35.81
C CYS A 147 -3.34 -28.43 -36.78
N LEU A 148 -3.44 -27.10 -36.60
CA LEU A 148 -4.15 -26.18 -37.49
C LEU A 148 -5.68 -26.37 -37.58
N ASN A 149 -6.26 -27.29 -36.82
CA ASN A 149 -7.69 -27.62 -36.88
C ASN A 149 -8.39 -27.72 -35.53
N CYS A 150 -7.73 -27.37 -34.42
CA CYS A 150 -8.34 -27.36 -33.10
C CYS A 150 -8.64 -25.94 -32.58
N PRO A 151 -9.54 -25.79 -31.59
CA PRO A 151 -9.93 -24.48 -31.05
C PRO A 151 -8.73 -23.65 -30.58
N LYS A 152 -7.73 -24.29 -29.95
CA LYS A 152 -6.50 -23.61 -29.49
C LYS A 152 -5.64 -23.06 -30.63
N CYS A 153 -5.52 -23.79 -31.74
CA CYS A 153 -4.78 -23.29 -32.91
C CYS A 153 -5.47 -22.06 -33.49
N ILE A 154 -6.80 -22.09 -33.62
CA ILE A 154 -7.58 -20.98 -34.15
C ILE A 154 -7.51 -19.77 -33.22
N PHE A 155 -7.70 -19.98 -31.91
CA PHE A 155 -7.63 -18.90 -30.92
C PHE A 155 -6.24 -18.24 -30.92
N ALA A 156 -5.16 -19.03 -30.84
CA ALA A 156 -3.80 -18.51 -30.90
C ALA A 156 -3.52 -17.77 -32.22
N PHE A 157 -3.99 -18.31 -33.35
CA PHE A 157 -3.86 -17.67 -34.67
C PHE A 157 -4.58 -16.32 -34.70
N ILE A 158 -5.81 -16.23 -34.19
CA ILE A 158 -6.58 -14.98 -34.10
C ILE A 158 -5.82 -13.94 -33.27
N LEU A 159 -5.34 -14.30 -32.08
CA LEU A 159 -4.63 -13.36 -31.21
C LEU A 159 -3.31 -12.88 -31.83
N LEU A 160 -2.51 -13.80 -32.36
CA LEU A 160 -1.22 -13.47 -32.97
C LEU A 160 -1.40 -12.65 -34.26
N SER A 161 -2.46 -12.89 -35.03
CA SER A 161 -2.73 -12.14 -36.26
C SER A 161 -3.02 -10.66 -35.99
N ALA A 162 -3.46 -10.28 -34.79
CA ALA A 162 -3.65 -8.88 -34.41
C ALA A 162 -2.30 -8.13 -34.38
N PHE A 163 -1.23 -8.75 -33.86
CA PHE A 163 0.04 -8.07 -33.60
C PHE A 163 1.16 -8.41 -34.57
N LEU A 164 1.16 -9.62 -35.15
CA LEU A 164 2.23 -10.06 -36.04
C LEU A 164 2.01 -9.65 -37.50
N PRO A 165 3.09 -9.35 -38.24
CA PRO A 165 3.09 -9.34 -39.70
C PRO A 165 2.67 -10.70 -40.27
N LYS A 166 2.05 -10.70 -41.46
CA LYS A 166 1.60 -11.93 -42.14
C LYS A 166 2.74 -12.93 -42.34
N LYS A 167 3.92 -12.46 -42.75
CA LYS A 167 5.12 -13.29 -42.92
C LYS A 167 5.49 -14.07 -41.65
N ASP A 168 5.47 -13.41 -40.49
CA ASP A 168 5.83 -14.03 -39.21
C ASP A 168 4.77 -15.03 -38.77
N LEU A 169 3.49 -14.68 -38.91
CA LEU A 169 2.38 -15.59 -38.59
C LEU A 169 2.41 -16.86 -39.46
N MET A 170 2.70 -16.71 -40.76
CA MET A 170 2.89 -17.85 -41.67
C MET A 170 4.15 -18.65 -41.30
N GLY A 171 5.19 -17.99 -40.80
CA GLY A 171 6.38 -18.66 -40.27
C GLY A 171 6.05 -19.63 -39.12
N ILE A 172 5.12 -19.25 -38.24
CA ILE A 172 4.67 -20.04 -37.08
C ILE A 172 3.74 -21.18 -37.49
N PHE A 173 2.65 -20.87 -38.21
CA PHE A 173 1.58 -21.84 -38.48
C PHE A 173 1.74 -22.58 -39.81
N LYS A 174 2.64 -22.13 -40.69
CA LYS A 174 2.85 -22.62 -42.07
C LYS A 174 1.62 -22.57 -42.98
N LYS A 175 0.50 -22.01 -42.51
CA LYS A 175 -0.78 -21.92 -43.22
C LYS A 175 -1.55 -20.67 -42.80
N ASN A 176 -2.23 -20.04 -43.75
CA ASN A 176 -3.20 -18.97 -43.45
C ASN A 176 -4.56 -19.57 -43.08
N LEU A 177 -4.88 -19.61 -41.78
CA LEU A 177 -6.15 -20.18 -41.32
C LEU A 177 -7.36 -19.34 -41.71
N TYR A 178 -7.19 -18.03 -41.99
CA TYR A 178 -8.31 -17.20 -42.46
C TYR A 178 -8.77 -17.53 -43.88
N GLN A 179 -7.98 -18.27 -44.66
CA GLN A 179 -8.37 -18.68 -46.01
C GLN A 179 -9.08 -20.03 -46.04
N ASP A 180 -9.01 -20.80 -44.95
CA ASP A 180 -9.56 -22.15 -44.89
C ASP A 180 -11.07 -22.14 -44.57
N ALA A 181 -11.89 -22.41 -45.58
CA ALA A 181 -13.35 -22.42 -45.44
C ALA A 181 -13.86 -23.50 -44.48
N ALA A 182 -13.16 -24.63 -44.35
CA ALA A 182 -13.57 -25.72 -43.47
C ALA A 182 -13.50 -25.33 -41.99
N LEU A 183 -12.71 -24.32 -41.64
CA LEU A 183 -12.56 -23.84 -40.26
C LEU A 183 -13.67 -22.86 -39.84
N LEU A 184 -14.56 -22.44 -40.74
CA LEU A 184 -15.58 -21.42 -40.47
C LEU A 184 -16.46 -21.73 -39.24
N PRO A 185 -16.97 -22.97 -39.04
CA PRO A 185 -17.75 -23.29 -37.84
C PRO A 185 -16.95 -23.04 -36.56
N LEU A 186 -15.70 -23.48 -36.52
CA LEU A 186 -14.87 -23.34 -35.33
C LEU A 186 -14.44 -21.90 -35.05
N PHE A 187 -14.24 -21.08 -36.09
CA PHE A 187 -14.09 -19.64 -35.92
C PHE A 187 -15.34 -19.02 -35.29
N LYS A 188 -16.55 -19.43 -35.71
CA LYS A 188 -17.80 -18.94 -35.09
C LYS A 188 -17.85 -19.28 -33.60
N ASP A 189 -17.50 -20.50 -33.22
CA ASP A 189 -17.51 -20.93 -31.82
C ASP A 189 -16.50 -20.14 -30.97
N VAL A 190 -15.26 -19.97 -31.45
CA VAL A 190 -14.21 -19.20 -30.74
C VAL A 190 -14.56 -17.71 -30.62
N LEU A 191 -15.30 -17.15 -31.57
CA LEU A 191 -15.74 -15.75 -31.55
C LEU A 191 -17.04 -15.53 -30.75
N GLY A 192 -17.70 -16.60 -30.30
CA GLY A 192 -19.00 -16.52 -29.61
C GLY A 192 -20.17 -16.23 -30.56
N PHE A 193 -20.02 -16.56 -31.84
CA PHE A 193 -21.09 -16.51 -32.86
C PHE A 193 -21.72 -17.88 -33.15
N GLY A 194 -21.15 -18.94 -32.58
CA GLY A 194 -21.64 -20.32 -32.69
C GLY A 194 -22.47 -20.74 -31.48
N ALA A 195 -22.72 -22.04 -31.34
CA ALA A 195 -23.66 -22.58 -30.37
C ALA A 195 -23.07 -22.74 -28.96
N MET A 196 -21.77 -23.02 -28.86
CA MET A 196 -21.11 -23.30 -27.57
C MET A 196 -19.66 -22.80 -27.57
N LYS A 197 -19.20 -22.30 -26.41
CA LYS A 197 -17.76 -22.07 -26.19
C LYS A 197 -17.04 -23.42 -26.21
N PRO A 198 -15.95 -23.59 -26.95
CA PRO A 198 -15.17 -24.83 -26.92
C PRO A 198 -14.78 -25.23 -25.48
N PHE A 199 -14.90 -26.52 -25.14
CA PHE A 199 -14.38 -27.10 -23.90
C PHE A 199 -12.85 -27.28 -23.97
N ASP A 200 -12.18 -26.17 -24.27
CA ASP A 200 -10.74 -26.07 -24.47
C ASP A 200 -10.21 -24.84 -23.75
N CYS A 201 -8.90 -24.83 -23.48
CA CYS A 201 -8.23 -23.64 -22.92
C CYS A 201 -8.06 -22.54 -23.97
N VAL A 202 -9.18 -21.90 -24.30
CA VAL A 202 -9.28 -20.66 -25.07
C VAL A 202 -9.81 -19.57 -24.17
N GLY A 203 -9.39 -18.33 -24.42
CA GLY A 203 -9.81 -17.16 -23.65
C GLY A 203 -11.27 -16.78 -23.87
N THR A 204 -11.56 -15.50 -23.64
CA THR A 204 -12.90 -14.94 -23.76
C THR A 204 -13.27 -14.60 -25.21
N PHE A 205 -14.58 -14.51 -25.49
CA PHE A 205 -15.06 -14.07 -26.80
C PHE A 205 -14.63 -12.64 -27.13
N GLN A 206 -14.59 -11.77 -26.12
CA GLN A 206 -14.17 -10.37 -26.25
C GLN A 206 -12.71 -10.28 -26.74
N GLU A 207 -11.81 -11.11 -26.23
CA GLU A 207 -10.43 -11.17 -26.70
C GLU A 207 -10.34 -11.62 -28.16
N ALA A 208 -11.01 -12.71 -28.51
CA ALA A 208 -11.00 -13.22 -29.88
C ALA A 208 -11.59 -12.19 -30.87
N GLN A 209 -12.69 -11.53 -30.50
CA GLN A 209 -13.31 -10.49 -31.32
C GLN A 209 -12.44 -9.23 -31.43
N ALA A 210 -11.84 -8.76 -30.33
CA ALA A 210 -10.94 -7.61 -30.38
C ALA A 210 -9.72 -7.88 -31.25
N ALA A 211 -9.13 -9.07 -31.17
CA ALA A 211 -8.02 -9.48 -32.02
C ALA A 211 -8.44 -9.58 -33.50
N LEU A 212 -9.59 -10.18 -33.80
CA LEU A 212 -10.11 -10.26 -35.17
C LEU A 212 -10.39 -8.86 -35.75
N TYR A 213 -10.96 -7.96 -34.95
CA TYR A 213 -11.19 -6.56 -35.31
C TYR A 213 -9.88 -5.86 -35.72
N LEU A 214 -8.81 -6.03 -34.92
CA LEU A 214 -7.49 -5.47 -35.22
C LEU A 214 -6.83 -6.11 -36.45
N ALA A 215 -7.04 -7.40 -36.67
CA ALA A 215 -6.51 -8.15 -37.80
C ALA A 215 -7.17 -7.77 -39.14
N LYS A 216 -8.38 -7.18 -39.12
CA LYS A 216 -9.16 -6.82 -40.32
C LYS A 216 -8.37 -6.03 -41.37
N LYS A 217 -7.53 -5.08 -40.95
CA LYS A 217 -6.71 -4.28 -41.87
C LYS A 217 -5.73 -5.12 -42.69
N LYS A 218 -5.19 -6.20 -42.09
CA LYS A 218 -4.16 -7.06 -42.71
C LYS A 218 -4.76 -8.21 -43.52
N TYR A 219 -5.93 -8.69 -43.12
CA TYR A 219 -6.51 -9.94 -43.63
C TYR A 219 -7.91 -9.75 -44.25
N GLY A 220 -8.32 -8.51 -44.57
CA GLY A 220 -9.68 -8.16 -44.98
C GLY A 220 -10.23 -8.93 -46.20
N GLN A 221 -9.35 -9.41 -47.08
CA GLN A 221 -9.72 -10.16 -48.29
C GLN A 221 -9.84 -11.68 -48.06
N ASP A 222 -9.33 -12.18 -46.94
CA ASP A 222 -9.34 -13.61 -46.66
C ASP A 222 -10.77 -14.11 -46.36
N PHE A 223 -11.07 -15.36 -46.71
CA PHE A 223 -12.41 -15.94 -46.66
C PHE A 223 -13.14 -15.74 -45.31
N ILE A 224 -12.51 -16.12 -44.20
CA ILE A 224 -13.07 -16.00 -42.85
C ILE A 224 -13.30 -14.53 -42.47
N MET A 225 -12.36 -13.64 -42.83
CA MET A 225 -12.43 -12.23 -42.47
C MET A 225 -13.57 -11.50 -43.21
N ARG A 226 -13.82 -11.82 -44.49
CA ARG A 226 -14.99 -11.29 -45.22
C ARG A 226 -16.31 -11.70 -44.58
N ARG A 227 -16.40 -12.94 -44.10
CA ARG A 227 -17.63 -13.51 -43.50
C ARG A 227 -17.88 -13.06 -42.06
N LEU A 228 -16.84 -12.92 -41.24
CA LEU A 228 -16.98 -12.69 -39.79
C LEU A 228 -16.41 -11.34 -39.31
N GLY A 229 -15.48 -10.74 -40.05
CA GLY A 229 -14.75 -9.54 -39.62
C GLY A 229 -15.62 -8.30 -39.44
N HIS A 230 -16.78 -8.21 -40.10
CA HIS A 230 -17.75 -7.13 -39.89
C HIS A 230 -18.55 -7.26 -38.59
N ARG A 231 -18.61 -8.48 -38.00
CA ARG A 231 -19.30 -8.76 -36.73
C ARG A 231 -18.40 -8.55 -35.52
N ALA A 232 -17.08 -8.56 -35.72
CA ALA A 232 -16.09 -8.41 -34.66
C ALA A 232 -16.16 -7.00 -34.05
N LYS A 233 -16.17 -6.92 -32.72
CA LYS A 233 -16.17 -5.66 -31.98
C LYS A 233 -14.81 -5.41 -31.32
N TYR A 234 -14.46 -4.14 -31.16
CA TYR A 234 -13.28 -3.73 -30.39
C TYR A 234 -13.64 -3.58 -28.92
N TYR A 235 -12.87 -4.25 -28.06
CA TYR A 235 -13.05 -4.27 -26.61
C TYR A 235 -11.79 -3.71 -25.94
N PRO A 236 -11.73 -2.42 -25.56
CA PRO A 236 -10.52 -1.82 -24.97
C PRO A 236 -10.18 -2.39 -23.59
N GLU A 237 -11.14 -2.95 -22.86
CA GLU A 237 -10.99 -3.49 -21.52
C GLU A 237 -10.10 -4.74 -21.47
N VAL A 238 -10.07 -5.57 -22.52
CA VAL A 238 -9.21 -6.77 -22.56
C VAL A 238 -7.73 -6.43 -22.70
N PHE A 239 -7.39 -5.16 -22.90
CA PHE A 239 -6.01 -4.67 -22.91
C PHE A 239 -5.53 -4.09 -21.58
N LYS A 240 -6.43 -3.94 -20.61
CA LYS A 240 -6.14 -3.33 -19.31
C LYS A 240 -5.78 -4.39 -18.27
N ALA A 241 -4.98 -4.01 -17.29
CA ALA A 241 -4.75 -4.85 -16.12
C ALA A 241 -6.02 -4.96 -15.26
N GLN A 242 -6.25 -6.15 -14.72
CA GLN A 242 -7.44 -6.54 -13.97
C GLN A 242 -7.14 -6.68 -12.47
N LYS A 243 -8.18 -6.46 -11.65
CA LYS A 243 -8.13 -6.72 -10.21
C LYS A 243 -8.16 -8.24 -9.93
N GLY A 244 -7.81 -8.63 -8.70
CA GLY A 244 -7.82 -10.02 -8.27
C GLY A 244 -6.54 -10.75 -8.68
N SER A 245 -5.45 -10.39 -8.02
CA SER A 245 -4.13 -10.99 -8.25
C SER A 245 -3.35 -11.06 -6.93
N LEU A 246 -2.63 -12.16 -6.73
CA LEU A 246 -1.69 -12.34 -5.62
C LEU A 246 -0.26 -11.92 -5.97
N VAL A 247 -0.05 -11.26 -7.12
CA VAL A 247 1.28 -10.82 -7.56
C VAL A 247 1.95 -10.00 -6.44
N PRO A 248 3.10 -10.47 -5.91
CA PRO A 248 3.83 -9.77 -4.87
C PRO A 248 4.24 -8.35 -5.29
N GLU A 249 4.32 -7.44 -4.32
CA GLU A 249 4.63 -6.02 -4.54
C GLU A 249 5.92 -5.78 -5.36
N ILE A 250 6.93 -6.63 -5.20
CA ILE A 250 8.18 -6.53 -5.96
C ILE A 250 7.98 -6.70 -7.48
N PHE A 251 6.91 -7.39 -7.90
CA PHE A 251 6.58 -7.69 -9.29
C PHE A 251 5.39 -6.88 -9.82
N LYS A 252 4.69 -6.08 -9.00
CA LYS A 252 3.43 -5.42 -9.38
C LYS A 252 3.50 -4.51 -10.61
N PHE A 253 4.68 -3.97 -10.93
CA PHE A 253 4.87 -3.10 -12.10
C PHE A 253 5.30 -3.86 -13.36
N LEU A 254 5.55 -5.18 -13.29
CA LEU A 254 5.90 -5.98 -14.48
C LEU A 254 4.69 -6.07 -15.42
N GLY A 255 4.92 -5.82 -16.71
CA GLY A 255 3.87 -5.82 -17.75
C GLY A 255 2.96 -4.59 -17.77
N MET A 256 3.11 -3.65 -16.82
CA MET A 256 2.33 -2.41 -16.76
C MET A 256 2.89 -1.38 -17.75
N GLU A 257 2.03 -0.72 -18.53
CA GLU A 257 2.41 0.36 -19.45
C GLU A 257 2.13 1.74 -18.83
N LYS A 258 1.04 1.86 -18.07
CA LYS A 258 0.56 3.14 -17.53
C LYS A 258 0.25 3.05 -16.03
N VAL A 259 0.82 3.96 -15.25
CA VAL A 259 0.56 4.09 -13.80
C VAL A 259 -0.10 5.43 -13.49
N LEU A 260 -1.09 5.40 -12.62
CA LEU A 260 -1.75 6.61 -12.10
C LEU A 260 -1.28 6.92 -10.69
N LEU A 261 -0.77 8.13 -10.46
CA LEU A 261 -0.57 8.65 -9.12
C LEU A 261 -1.90 9.23 -8.63
N LEU A 262 -2.49 8.61 -7.62
CA LEU A 262 -3.78 8.99 -7.08
C LEU A 262 -3.58 9.79 -5.78
N GLY A 263 -3.70 11.11 -5.92
CA GLY A 263 -3.23 12.12 -4.96
C GLY A 263 -1.78 12.54 -5.26
N TYR A 264 -1.54 13.85 -5.30
CA TYR A 264 -0.29 14.45 -5.75
C TYR A 264 0.28 15.50 -4.77
N GLY A 265 0.05 15.25 -3.48
CA GLY A 265 0.73 15.95 -2.38
C GLY A 265 2.23 15.61 -2.29
N LYS A 266 2.84 15.84 -1.12
CA LYS A 266 4.27 15.55 -0.86
C LYS A 266 4.63 14.11 -1.25
N GLU A 267 3.83 13.13 -0.83
CA GLU A 267 4.09 11.73 -1.12
C GLU A 267 3.95 11.40 -2.62
N GLY A 268 2.91 11.90 -3.30
CA GLY A 268 2.72 11.67 -4.73
C GLY A 268 3.88 12.19 -5.60
N LYS A 269 4.46 13.35 -5.26
CA LYS A 269 5.65 13.88 -5.94
C LYS A 269 6.87 12.97 -5.77
N VAL A 270 7.11 12.48 -4.56
CA VAL A 270 8.21 11.54 -4.29
C VAL A 270 7.99 10.21 -5.01
N THR A 271 6.76 9.70 -5.01
CA THR A 271 6.40 8.50 -5.77
C THR A 271 6.69 8.67 -7.26
N GLN A 272 6.38 9.84 -7.85
CA GLN A 272 6.72 10.12 -9.23
C GLN A 272 8.24 10.01 -9.49
N GLN A 273 9.06 10.61 -8.62
CA GLN A 273 10.51 10.57 -8.73
C GLN A 273 11.04 9.13 -8.63
N TYR A 274 10.55 8.36 -7.66
CA TYR A 274 10.88 6.95 -7.49
C TYR A 274 10.54 6.13 -8.75
N LEU A 275 9.31 6.27 -9.27
CA LEU A 275 8.89 5.53 -10.47
C LEU A 275 9.69 5.92 -11.71
N LYS A 276 10.01 7.21 -11.91
CA LYS A 276 10.88 7.64 -13.01
C LYS A 276 12.27 7.01 -12.94
N LYS A 277 12.83 6.89 -11.72
CA LYS A 277 14.16 6.32 -11.50
C LYS A 277 14.20 4.81 -11.74
N TYR A 278 13.25 4.05 -11.20
CA TYR A 278 13.29 2.58 -11.23
C TYR A 278 12.45 1.92 -12.33
N TYR A 279 11.49 2.65 -12.91
CA TYR A 279 10.59 2.15 -13.95
C TYR A 279 10.48 3.18 -15.10
N PRO A 280 11.58 3.55 -15.78
CA PRO A 280 11.61 4.67 -16.73
C PRO A 280 10.70 4.51 -17.96
N LYS A 281 10.33 3.27 -18.30
CA LYS A 281 9.40 2.97 -19.41
C LYS A 281 7.92 3.18 -19.04
N LEU A 282 7.61 3.30 -17.76
CA LEU A 282 6.24 3.39 -17.26
C LEU A 282 5.69 4.80 -17.49
N LYS A 283 4.55 4.91 -18.18
CA LYS A 283 3.91 6.21 -18.43
C LYS A 283 3.14 6.64 -17.18
N ILE A 284 3.55 7.75 -16.58
CA ILE A 284 2.99 8.23 -15.32
C ILE A 284 1.91 9.29 -15.59
N GLY A 285 0.70 9.04 -15.11
CA GLY A 285 -0.37 10.03 -15.01
C GLY A 285 -0.59 10.50 -13.58
N ILE A 286 -1.32 11.61 -13.44
CA ILE A 286 -1.66 12.22 -12.15
C ILE A 286 -3.17 12.46 -12.11
N ALA A 287 -3.79 12.05 -11.01
CA ALA A 287 -5.17 12.37 -10.65
C ALA A 287 -5.19 12.89 -9.21
N ASP A 288 -5.59 14.14 -9.04
CA ASP A 288 -5.65 14.83 -7.74
C ASP A 288 -6.96 15.61 -7.65
N GLU A 289 -7.52 15.73 -6.44
CA GLU A 289 -8.78 16.43 -6.18
C GLU A 289 -8.74 17.90 -6.67
N LYS A 290 -7.56 18.53 -6.67
CA LYS A 290 -7.37 19.88 -7.21
C LYS A 290 -7.66 19.99 -8.71
N GLN A 291 -7.73 18.87 -9.43
CA GLN A 291 -8.10 18.84 -10.86
C GLN A 291 -9.62 18.81 -11.09
N GLY A 292 -10.42 18.89 -10.01
CA GLY A 292 -11.88 18.96 -10.06
C GLY A 292 -12.57 17.64 -9.70
N LYS A 293 -13.90 17.71 -9.49
CA LYS A 293 -14.72 16.62 -8.93
C LYS A 293 -14.68 15.28 -9.72
N GLN A 294 -14.26 15.32 -10.99
CA GLN A 294 -14.22 14.14 -11.86
C GLN A 294 -12.83 13.50 -11.98
N TYR A 295 -11.84 13.92 -11.18
CA TYR A 295 -10.45 13.43 -11.27
C TYR A 295 -10.33 11.88 -11.22
N LEU A 296 -11.21 11.22 -10.47
CA LEU A 296 -11.26 9.75 -10.35
C LEU A 296 -11.64 9.03 -11.65
N LYS A 297 -12.29 9.70 -12.60
CA LYS A 297 -12.67 9.08 -13.89
C LYS A 297 -11.45 8.69 -14.74
N LYS A 298 -10.30 9.33 -14.52
CA LYS A 298 -9.04 9.05 -15.22
C LYS A 298 -8.51 7.64 -14.96
N GLN A 299 -8.89 7.00 -13.84
CA GLN A 299 -8.42 5.66 -13.47
C GLN A 299 -8.57 4.64 -14.59
N LYS A 300 -9.67 4.71 -15.34
CA LYS A 300 -9.97 3.77 -16.43
C LYS A 300 -8.90 3.74 -17.54
N ASP A 301 -8.04 4.75 -17.64
CA ASP A 301 -7.05 4.88 -18.71
C ASP A 301 -5.66 4.35 -18.33
N PHE A 302 -5.53 3.78 -17.12
CA PHE A 302 -4.28 3.29 -16.52
C PHE A 302 -4.39 1.82 -16.11
N ASP A 303 -3.25 1.15 -16.01
CA ASP A 303 -3.18 -0.27 -15.62
C ASP A 303 -3.18 -0.45 -14.10
N ILE A 304 -2.51 0.47 -13.39
CA ILE A 304 -2.37 0.40 -11.93
C ILE A 304 -2.33 1.79 -11.32
N ALA A 305 -2.87 1.94 -10.11
CA ALA A 305 -2.72 3.15 -9.31
C ALA A 305 -1.67 3.00 -8.21
N VAL A 306 -0.90 4.05 -7.94
CA VAL A 306 -0.22 4.22 -6.65
C VAL A 306 -1.00 5.25 -5.84
N LYS A 307 -1.72 4.75 -4.83
CA LYS A 307 -2.65 5.51 -4.01
C LYS A 307 -1.91 6.17 -2.85
N THR A 308 -2.14 7.46 -2.64
CA THR A 308 -1.71 8.16 -1.43
C THR A 308 -2.67 7.90 -0.26
N PRO A 309 -2.23 7.96 1.02
CA PRO A 309 -3.03 7.59 2.18
C PRO A 309 -4.37 8.34 2.29
N GLY A 310 -4.42 9.61 1.89
CA GLY A 310 -5.64 10.42 2.01
C GLY A 310 -6.80 9.99 1.10
N ILE A 311 -6.55 9.16 0.08
CA ILE A 311 -7.59 8.66 -0.82
C ILE A 311 -8.17 7.36 -0.25
N ASN A 312 -9.48 7.30 -0.03
CA ASN A 312 -10.14 6.07 0.42
C ASN A 312 -10.00 4.97 -0.64
N LYS A 313 -9.57 3.77 -0.22
CA LYS A 313 -9.35 2.61 -1.12
C LYS A 313 -10.60 2.17 -1.87
N GLN A 314 -11.80 2.40 -1.33
CA GLN A 314 -13.08 2.10 -1.96
C GLN A 314 -13.32 2.92 -3.23
N LEU A 315 -12.69 4.09 -3.36
CA LEU A 315 -12.77 4.95 -4.55
C LEU A 315 -11.87 4.47 -5.70
N VAL A 316 -11.00 3.48 -5.45
CA VAL A 316 -10.03 3.00 -6.43
C VAL A 316 -10.62 1.85 -7.24
N THR A 317 -10.83 2.07 -8.53
CA THR A 317 -11.55 1.14 -9.43
C THR A 317 -10.64 0.22 -10.22
N ILE A 318 -9.33 0.49 -10.25
CA ILE A 318 -8.30 -0.31 -10.92
C ILE A 318 -7.39 -1.03 -9.89
N PRO A 319 -6.52 -1.97 -10.30
CA PRO A 319 -5.47 -2.51 -9.42
C PRO A 319 -4.66 -1.38 -8.78
N HIS A 320 -4.21 -1.57 -7.53
CA HIS A 320 -3.44 -0.54 -6.85
C HIS A 320 -2.40 -1.07 -5.87
N THR A 321 -1.50 -0.17 -5.50
CA THR A 321 -0.54 -0.29 -4.38
C THR A 321 -0.37 1.07 -3.70
N THR A 322 0.49 1.15 -2.69
CA THR A 322 0.80 2.37 -1.94
C THR A 322 2.31 2.54 -1.81
N ALA A 323 2.76 3.76 -1.54
CA ALA A 323 4.16 4.03 -1.22
C ALA A 323 4.66 3.17 -0.04
N THR A 324 3.80 2.95 0.96
CA THR A 324 4.07 2.07 2.11
C THR A 324 4.34 0.64 1.66
N ASN A 325 3.48 0.03 0.85
CA ASN A 325 3.67 -1.36 0.41
C ASN A 325 4.93 -1.52 -0.45
N ILE A 326 5.19 -0.57 -1.35
CA ILE A 326 6.43 -0.55 -2.13
C ILE A 326 7.65 -0.49 -1.19
N PHE A 327 7.64 0.40 -0.19
CA PHE A 327 8.73 0.51 0.78
C PHE A 327 8.96 -0.80 1.55
N PHE A 328 7.93 -1.34 2.18
CA PHE A 328 8.03 -2.58 2.95
C PHE A 328 8.55 -3.73 2.08
N SER A 329 8.06 -3.88 0.84
CA SER A 329 8.49 -4.95 -0.07
C SER A 329 9.98 -4.92 -0.44
N LYS A 330 10.63 -3.75 -0.33
CA LYS A 330 12.05 -3.58 -0.68
C LYS A 330 12.99 -3.69 0.51
N VAL A 331 12.47 -3.42 1.72
CA VAL A 331 13.24 -3.31 2.96
C VAL A 331 13.07 -4.53 3.85
N LEU A 332 11.85 -5.04 3.99
CA LEU A 332 11.55 -6.18 4.86
C LEU A 332 12.32 -7.43 4.41
N GLY A 333 12.85 -8.18 5.38
CA GLY A 333 13.73 -9.32 5.14
C GLY A 333 15.20 -8.97 4.85
N LYS A 334 15.50 -7.70 4.51
CA LYS A 334 16.87 -7.21 4.32
C LYS A 334 17.36 -6.34 5.47
N ASN A 335 16.46 -5.54 6.04
CA ASN A 335 16.71 -4.59 7.11
C ASN A 335 15.56 -4.66 8.13
N THR A 336 15.82 -4.26 9.36
CA THR A 336 14.81 -4.26 10.41
C THR A 336 13.92 -3.02 10.33
N ILE A 337 12.60 -3.24 10.38
CA ILE A 337 11.58 -2.19 10.43
C ILE A 337 10.95 -2.14 11.82
N ILE A 338 10.93 -0.96 12.41
CA ILE A 338 10.25 -0.62 13.66
C ILE A 338 9.07 0.29 13.32
N GLY A 339 7.86 -0.26 13.26
CA GLY A 339 6.65 0.49 12.90
C GLY A 339 5.92 1.00 14.14
N VAL A 340 5.60 2.29 14.18
CA VAL A 340 4.92 2.95 15.30
C VAL A 340 3.59 3.51 14.84
N THR A 341 2.49 3.12 15.50
CA THR A 341 1.17 3.71 15.30
C THR A 341 0.45 3.99 16.62
N GLY A 342 -0.69 4.65 16.51
CA GLY A 342 -1.63 4.95 17.58
C GLY A 342 -2.47 6.18 17.27
N SER A 343 -3.43 6.49 18.13
CA SER A 343 -4.22 7.72 18.02
C SER A 343 -3.34 8.93 18.38
N LYS A 344 -2.73 8.90 19.58
CA LYS A 344 -1.83 9.96 20.08
C LYS A 344 -0.44 9.41 20.44
N GLY A 345 0.59 10.27 20.44
CA GLY A 345 1.94 9.92 20.91
C GLY A 345 2.82 9.13 19.92
N LYS A 346 2.30 8.77 18.74
CA LYS A 346 3.03 8.06 17.68
C LYS A 346 4.30 8.79 17.21
N SER A 347 4.21 10.08 16.88
CA SER A 347 5.36 10.87 16.45
C SER A 347 6.42 11.02 17.53
N THR A 348 6.02 11.28 18.78
CA THR A 348 6.94 11.38 19.92
C THR A 348 7.65 10.04 20.16
N THR A 349 6.90 8.93 20.16
CA THR A 349 7.45 7.59 20.37
C THR A 349 8.42 7.19 19.26
N ALA A 350 8.06 7.42 17.99
CA ALA A 350 8.96 7.17 16.85
C ALA A 350 10.23 8.01 16.93
N SER A 351 10.13 9.27 17.31
CA SER A 351 11.28 10.17 17.45
C SER A 351 12.18 9.80 18.63
N LEU A 352 11.61 9.36 19.75
CA LEU A 352 12.35 8.84 20.90
C LEU A 352 13.12 7.58 20.54
N ILE A 353 12.47 6.61 19.86
CA ILE A 353 13.13 5.38 19.40
C ILE A 353 14.30 5.75 18.48
N PHE A 354 14.07 6.64 17.51
CA PHE A 354 15.12 7.11 16.61
C PHE A 354 16.28 7.76 17.36
N ALA A 355 16.00 8.66 18.32
CA ALA A 355 17.02 9.34 19.11
C ALA A 355 17.85 8.37 19.96
N ILE A 356 17.21 7.40 20.63
CA ILE A 356 17.90 6.39 21.43
C ILE A 356 18.80 5.51 20.56
N LEU A 357 18.29 5.04 19.41
CA LEU A 357 19.09 4.21 18.49
C LEU A 357 20.25 5.00 17.89
N LYS A 358 20.04 6.28 17.59
CA LYS A 358 21.08 7.17 17.08
C LYS A 358 22.17 7.44 18.12
N GLU A 359 21.79 7.71 19.37
CA GLU A 359 22.73 7.86 20.50
C GLU A 359 23.54 6.58 20.72
N ALA A 360 22.94 5.41 20.46
CA ALA A 360 23.61 4.12 20.50
C ALA A 360 24.53 3.82 19.30
N GLY A 361 24.75 4.80 18.41
CA GLY A 361 25.58 4.64 17.21
C GLY A 361 24.98 3.73 16.14
N LYS A 362 23.69 3.39 16.21
CA LYS A 362 23.04 2.56 15.19
C LYS A 362 22.82 3.38 13.92
N ASN A 363 22.95 2.72 12.77
CA ASN A 363 22.57 3.27 11.48
C ASN A 363 21.04 3.29 11.35
N VAL A 364 20.40 4.29 11.94
CA VAL A 364 18.93 4.39 12.02
C VAL A 364 18.40 5.51 11.12
N ARG A 365 17.26 5.27 10.47
CA ARG A 365 16.56 6.23 9.61
C ARG A 365 15.12 6.40 10.07
N LEU A 366 14.65 7.65 10.17
CA LEU A 366 13.27 7.97 10.54
C LEU A 366 12.46 8.30 9.27
N VAL A 367 11.44 7.52 9.00
CA VAL A 367 10.63 7.63 7.77
C VAL A 367 9.13 7.51 8.06
N GLY A 368 8.31 7.79 7.04
CA GLY A 368 6.86 7.64 7.09
C GLY A 368 6.14 8.98 7.21
N ASN A 369 5.20 9.07 8.14
CA ASN A 369 4.44 10.32 8.37
C ASN A 369 5.31 11.48 8.86
N ILE A 370 6.41 11.17 9.57
CA ILE A 370 7.44 12.13 9.98
C ILE A 370 8.79 11.70 9.41
N GLY A 371 9.77 12.62 9.44
CA GLY A 371 11.08 12.38 8.86
C GLY A 371 11.02 12.36 7.34
N HIS A 372 11.72 11.41 6.72
CA HIS A 372 11.84 11.33 5.27
C HIS A 372 10.67 10.52 4.66
N PRO A 373 10.14 10.94 3.49
CA PRO A 373 9.20 10.12 2.74
C PRO A 373 9.78 8.74 2.42
N MET A 374 9.03 7.66 2.65
CA MET A 374 9.53 6.29 2.56
C MET A 374 10.22 5.96 1.22
N LEU A 375 9.61 6.38 0.09
CA LEU A 375 10.19 6.11 -1.23
C LEU A 375 11.38 7.00 -1.57
N ALA A 376 11.53 8.16 -0.92
CA ALA A 376 12.74 8.97 -1.07
C ALA A 376 13.94 8.19 -0.50
N GLU A 377 13.74 7.52 0.61
CA GLU A 377 14.78 6.74 1.28
C GLU A 377 15.30 5.57 0.43
N LEU A 378 14.41 4.93 -0.34
CA LEU A 378 14.80 3.88 -1.29
C LEU A 378 15.67 4.38 -2.44
N MET A 379 15.68 5.69 -2.72
CA MET A 379 16.50 6.27 -3.79
C MET A 379 17.96 6.47 -3.36
N HIS A 380 18.28 6.24 -2.08
CA HIS A 380 19.64 6.31 -1.52
C HIS A 380 20.17 4.91 -1.18
N PRO A 381 21.50 4.72 -1.14
CA PRO A 381 22.08 3.45 -0.68
C PRO A 381 21.62 3.09 0.74
N ILE A 382 21.20 1.84 0.95
CA ILE A 382 20.80 1.30 2.25
C ILE A 382 21.86 0.28 2.67
N LYS A 383 22.53 0.52 3.81
CA LYS A 383 23.48 -0.45 4.37
C LYS A 383 22.72 -1.63 4.99
N LYS A 384 23.34 -2.81 5.02
CA LYS A 384 22.74 -4.04 5.55
C LYS A 384 22.35 -3.95 7.02
N ASP A 385 23.07 -3.16 7.81
CA ASP A 385 22.84 -2.93 9.24
C ASP A 385 21.82 -1.82 9.52
N ALA A 386 21.26 -1.18 8.49
CA ALA A 386 20.35 -0.05 8.68
C ALA A 386 19.04 -0.49 9.35
N LEU A 387 18.56 0.34 10.28
CA LEU A 387 17.28 0.21 10.97
C LEU A 387 16.33 1.31 10.48
N PHE A 388 15.06 0.98 10.28
CA PHE A 388 14.04 1.95 9.89
C PHE A 388 13.01 2.12 10.99
N VAL A 389 12.91 3.33 11.55
CA VAL A 389 11.81 3.72 12.43
C VAL A 389 10.75 4.37 11.57
N VAL A 390 9.55 3.78 11.53
CA VAL A 390 8.49 4.16 10.60
C VAL A 390 7.25 4.60 11.37
N GLU A 391 6.89 5.89 11.29
CA GLU A 391 5.57 6.32 11.79
C GLU A 391 4.48 5.99 10.76
N LEU A 392 3.48 5.23 11.18
CA LEU A 392 2.38 4.74 10.35
C LEU A 392 1.02 5.29 10.81
N SER A 393 0.32 5.97 9.91
CA SER A 393 -1.09 6.38 10.11
C SER A 393 -2.06 5.22 9.95
N SER A 394 -3.31 5.39 10.43
CA SER A 394 -4.38 4.44 10.11
C SER A 394 -4.66 4.37 8.61
N TYR A 395 -4.53 5.49 7.89
CA TYR A 395 -4.71 5.54 6.44
C TYR A 395 -3.69 4.69 5.66
N GLN A 396 -2.42 4.68 6.11
CA GLN A 396 -1.39 3.82 5.52
C GLN A 396 -1.61 2.36 5.88
N LEU A 397 -2.02 2.08 7.12
CA LEU A 397 -2.24 0.71 7.60
C LEU A 397 -3.54 0.08 7.07
N ASP A 398 -4.50 0.88 6.60
CA ASP A 398 -5.74 0.38 5.99
C ASP A 398 -5.50 -0.42 4.68
N ASP A 399 -4.37 -0.15 4.00
CA ASP A 399 -3.96 -0.82 2.76
C ASP A 399 -2.64 -1.60 2.90
N VAL A 400 -2.08 -1.71 4.11
CA VAL A 400 -0.77 -2.34 4.29
C VAL A 400 -0.86 -3.85 4.08
N ALA A 401 0.07 -4.40 3.32
CA ALA A 401 0.19 -5.83 3.05
C ALA A 401 1.32 -6.50 3.85
N PHE A 402 1.89 -5.78 4.83
CA PHE A 402 3.06 -6.19 5.60
C PHE A 402 2.95 -5.74 7.05
N SER A 403 3.73 -6.39 7.91
CA SER A 403 3.96 -5.98 9.29
C SER A 403 5.45 -5.68 9.51
N PRO A 404 5.79 -4.71 10.38
CA PRO A 404 7.17 -4.46 10.77
C PRO A 404 7.69 -5.57 11.69
N ASP A 405 9.02 -5.70 11.77
CA ASP A 405 9.67 -6.64 12.68
C ASP A 405 9.36 -6.32 14.15
N ILE A 406 9.31 -5.03 14.47
CA ILE A 406 8.86 -4.53 15.78
C ILE A 406 7.70 -3.58 15.55
N ALA A 407 6.49 -4.02 15.89
CA ALA A 407 5.28 -3.18 15.87
C ALA A 407 5.10 -2.51 17.23
N VAL A 408 4.77 -1.22 17.24
CA VAL A 408 4.53 -0.44 18.46
C VAL A 408 3.18 0.25 18.33
N VAL A 409 2.29 0.03 19.30
CA VAL A 409 1.00 0.71 19.35
C VAL A 409 0.93 1.51 20.66
N THR A 410 0.87 2.83 20.55
CA THR A 410 0.88 3.72 21.71
C THR A 410 -0.43 3.67 22.49
N ASN A 411 -1.54 3.99 21.82
CA ASN A 411 -2.90 4.00 22.36
C ASN A 411 -3.92 4.01 21.22
N LEU A 412 -5.17 3.74 21.59
CA LEU A 412 -6.34 3.75 20.72
C LEU A 412 -7.45 4.58 21.38
N PHE A 413 -7.87 5.62 20.67
CA PHE A 413 -8.99 6.52 20.99
C PHE A 413 -9.75 6.83 19.68
N PRO A 414 -11.06 7.12 19.74
CA PRO A 414 -11.84 7.44 18.55
C PRO A 414 -11.32 8.66 17.78
N GLU A 415 -10.92 8.45 16.52
CA GLU A 415 -10.50 9.49 15.58
C GLU A 415 -10.79 9.04 14.12
N HIS A 416 -10.91 10.00 13.20
CA HIS A 416 -10.97 9.74 11.75
C HIS A 416 -12.08 8.78 11.26
N MET A 417 -13.20 8.72 11.99
CA MET A 417 -14.33 7.84 11.69
C MET A 417 -15.00 8.15 10.35
N ASP A 418 -14.92 9.41 9.90
CA ASP A 418 -15.38 9.88 8.60
C ASP A 418 -14.72 9.13 7.44
N TYR A 419 -13.41 8.89 7.53
CA TYR A 419 -12.68 8.12 6.53
C TYR A 419 -12.95 6.61 6.64
N HIS A 420 -12.90 6.08 7.87
CA HIS A 420 -12.94 4.64 8.12
C HIS A 420 -14.37 4.07 8.13
N GLY A 421 -15.39 4.91 8.17
CA GLY A 421 -16.79 4.48 8.24
C GLY A 421 -17.18 3.89 9.60
N GLY A 422 -16.44 4.22 10.66
CA GLY A 422 -16.71 3.73 12.01
C GLY A 422 -15.47 3.57 12.88
N LEU A 423 -15.70 3.40 14.19
CA LEU A 423 -14.63 3.23 15.18
C LEU A 423 -13.91 1.88 15.03
N GLU A 424 -14.67 0.81 14.80
CA GLU A 424 -14.13 -0.55 14.65
C GLU A 424 -13.20 -0.62 13.44
N ASN A 425 -13.64 -0.13 12.28
CA ASN A 425 -12.81 -0.05 11.07
C ASN A 425 -11.53 0.76 11.28
N TYR A 426 -11.57 1.86 12.05
CA TYR A 426 -10.37 2.63 12.40
C TYR A 426 -9.38 1.84 13.25
N TYR A 427 -9.89 1.07 14.22
CA TYR A 427 -9.05 0.20 15.05
C TYR A 427 -8.51 -1.00 14.25
N ASP A 428 -9.31 -1.60 13.38
CA ASP A 428 -8.88 -2.69 12.49
C ASP A 428 -7.83 -2.23 11.49
N ALA A 429 -7.99 -1.04 10.91
CA ALA A 429 -6.97 -0.41 10.09
C ALA A 429 -5.65 -0.32 10.84
N LYS A 430 -5.64 0.08 12.12
CA LYS A 430 -4.41 0.10 12.93
C LYS A 430 -3.91 -1.30 13.30
N LYS A 431 -4.80 -2.25 13.55
CA LYS A 431 -4.46 -3.64 13.88
C LYS A 431 -3.69 -4.32 12.75
N ASN A 432 -3.87 -3.89 11.49
CA ASN A 432 -3.08 -4.39 10.36
C ASN A 432 -1.56 -4.29 10.59
N ILE A 433 -1.08 -3.39 11.46
CA ILE A 433 0.35 -3.31 11.81
C ILE A 433 0.89 -4.63 12.37
N ILE A 434 0.08 -5.47 13.03
CA ILE A 434 0.50 -6.78 13.57
C ILE A 434 0.00 -7.98 12.77
N ARG A 435 -0.83 -7.75 11.74
CA ARG A 435 -1.58 -8.81 11.03
C ARG A 435 -0.69 -9.85 10.35
N PHE A 436 0.46 -9.45 9.85
CA PHE A 436 1.36 -10.28 9.05
C PHE A 436 2.63 -10.68 9.81
N GLN A 437 2.65 -10.55 11.14
CA GLN A 437 3.81 -10.92 11.96
C GLN A 437 3.96 -12.44 12.11
N ASN A 438 5.22 -12.90 12.05
CA ASN A 438 5.60 -14.28 12.35
C ASN A 438 6.25 -14.39 13.75
N LYS A 439 6.73 -15.59 14.10
CA LYS A 439 7.31 -15.90 15.42
C LYS A 439 8.57 -15.09 15.79
N ASN A 440 9.26 -14.53 14.79
CA ASN A 440 10.48 -13.75 14.99
C ASN A 440 10.19 -12.25 15.17
N ASN A 441 8.95 -11.81 14.98
CA ASN A 441 8.56 -10.42 15.13
C ASN A 441 8.01 -10.15 16.54
N SER A 442 8.05 -8.88 16.97
CA SER A 442 7.59 -8.45 18.29
C SER A 442 6.49 -7.39 18.19
N PHE A 443 5.53 -7.43 19.12
CA PHE A 443 4.51 -6.41 19.28
C PHE A 443 4.64 -5.75 20.66
N VAL A 444 5.04 -4.48 20.67
CA VAL A 444 5.19 -3.65 21.88
C VAL A 444 3.93 -2.81 22.12
N TYR A 445 3.38 -2.88 23.34
CA TYR A 445 2.10 -2.25 23.66
C TYR A 445 1.96 -1.77 25.11
N HIS A 446 0.97 -0.91 25.34
CA HIS A 446 0.60 -0.50 26.69
C HIS A 446 -0.35 -1.54 27.34
N PRO A 447 0.05 -2.20 28.46
CA PRO A 447 -0.74 -3.28 29.07
C PRO A 447 -2.03 -2.85 29.78
N LYS A 448 -2.35 -1.55 29.86
CA LYS A 448 -3.62 -1.06 30.43
C LYS A 448 -4.64 -0.67 29.36
N ASN A 449 -4.25 -0.64 28.09
CA ASN A 449 -5.18 -0.30 27.02
C ASN A 449 -6.13 -1.48 26.73
N LYS A 450 -7.43 -1.29 27.01
CA LYS A 450 -8.45 -2.34 26.88
C LYS A 450 -8.62 -2.84 25.45
N GLU A 451 -8.57 -1.95 24.45
CA GLU A 451 -8.73 -2.31 23.04
C GLU A 451 -7.55 -3.14 22.53
N ILE A 452 -6.32 -2.73 22.86
CA ILE A 452 -5.13 -3.50 22.51
C ILE A 452 -5.13 -4.88 23.18
N LYS A 453 -5.62 -5.00 24.42
CA LYS A 453 -5.79 -6.31 25.07
C LYS A 453 -6.72 -7.24 24.29
N LYS A 454 -7.76 -6.72 23.62
CA LYS A 454 -8.63 -7.55 22.77
C LYS A 454 -7.84 -8.14 21.59
N TRP A 455 -6.87 -7.40 21.05
CA TRP A 455 -6.04 -7.89 19.94
C TRP A 455 -5.13 -9.06 20.35
N LEU A 456 -4.79 -9.18 21.63
CA LEU A 456 -4.00 -10.29 22.14
C LEU A 456 -4.76 -11.62 22.13
N LYS A 457 -6.10 -11.59 22.11
CA LYS A 457 -6.92 -12.79 21.96
C LYS A 457 -6.73 -13.32 20.54
N GLY A 458 -6.09 -14.49 20.40
CA GLY A 458 -5.73 -15.08 19.11
C GLY A 458 -4.42 -14.57 18.51
N TYR A 459 -3.67 -13.72 19.22
CA TYR A 459 -2.33 -13.33 18.81
C TYR A 459 -1.30 -14.28 19.41
N HIS A 460 -0.78 -15.18 18.58
CA HIS A 460 0.14 -16.25 19.00
C HIS A 460 1.62 -15.92 18.76
N ARG A 461 1.97 -14.62 18.63
CA ARG A 461 3.35 -14.16 18.41
C ARG A 461 3.86 -13.39 19.62
N LYS A 462 5.11 -12.93 19.60
CA LYS A 462 5.77 -12.30 20.76
C LYS A 462 5.16 -10.92 21.09
N ALA A 463 4.25 -10.89 22.05
CA ALA A 463 3.72 -9.65 22.63
C ALA A 463 4.58 -9.22 23.82
N VAL A 464 5.04 -7.96 23.82
CA VAL A 464 5.93 -7.39 24.82
C VAL A 464 5.24 -6.18 25.47
N PRO A 465 4.80 -6.27 26.73
CA PRO A 465 4.25 -5.10 27.43
C PRO A 465 5.36 -4.07 27.66
N MET A 466 5.00 -2.79 27.60
CA MET A 466 5.95 -1.72 27.92
C MET A 466 6.52 -1.87 29.33
N VAL A 467 7.78 -1.49 29.51
CA VAL A 467 8.46 -1.53 30.82
C VAL A 467 7.73 -0.67 31.86
N LYS A 468 7.70 -1.15 33.11
CA LYS A 468 7.06 -0.42 34.23
C LYS A 468 7.91 0.78 34.66
N ASP A 469 9.21 0.55 34.79
CA ASP A 469 10.20 1.54 35.19
C ASP A 469 11.30 1.68 34.12
N VAL A 470 11.71 2.92 33.91
CA VAL A 470 12.75 3.34 32.97
C VAL A 470 14.06 3.68 33.68
N GLY A 471 14.08 3.77 35.02
CA GLY A 471 15.29 4.08 35.79
C GLY A 471 15.75 5.55 35.67
N ILE A 472 14.82 6.45 35.37
CA ILE A 472 15.04 7.89 35.19
C ILE A 472 14.09 8.64 36.13
N LYS A 473 14.62 9.59 36.90
CA LYS A 473 13.80 10.42 37.78
C LYS A 473 12.91 11.33 36.94
N ASP A 474 11.69 11.58 37.40
CA ASP A 474 10.72 12.39 36.67
C ASP A 474 11.23 13.80 36.33
N ASN A 475 12.03 14.41 37.23
CA ASN A 475 12.60 15.74 37.03
C ASN A 475 13.68 15.79 35.94
N ASP A 476 14.29 14.65 35.60
CA ASP A 476 15.32 14.55 34.56
C ASP A 476 14.69 14.33 33.17
N ILE A 477 13.38 14.13 33.08
CA ILE A 477 12.66 13.90 31.83
C ILE A 477 12.20 15.26 31.27
N PRO A 478 12.72 15.71 30.12
CA PRO A 478 12.38 17.02 29.55
C PRO A 478 10.95 17.08 28.99
N LEU A 479 10.31 15.93 28.75
CA LEU A 479 8.96 15.85 28.18
C LEU A 479 7.88 15.97 29.26
N ILE A 480 7.03 16.99 29.12
CA ILE A 480 5.96 17.29 30.08
C ILE A 480 4.71 16.43 29.79
N GLY A 481 4.10 15.89 30.85
CA GLY A 481 2.78 15.25 30.81
C GLY A 481 2.80 13.73 30.94
N ALA A 482 1.78 13.17 31.61
CA ALA A 482 1.71 11.74 31.95
C ALA A 482 1.81 10.81 30.72
N HIS A 483 1.20 11.19 29.59
CA HIS A 483 1.25 10.42 28.35
C HIS A 483 2.66 10.30 27.76
N ASN A 484 3.55 11.25 28.03
CA ASN A 484 4.94 11.17 27.57
C ASN A 484 5.75 10.14 28.34
N LYS A 485 5.40 9.84 29.60
CA LYS A 485 6.01 8.72 30.33
C LYS A 485 5.73 7.39 29.64
N ASP A 486 4.52 7.19 29.13
CA ASP A 486 4.18 5.97 28.40
C ASP A 486 4.86 5.92 27.03
N ASN A 487 4.99 7.06 26.31
CA ASN A 487 5.79 7.13 25.09
C ASN A 487 7.25 6.73 25.33
N ILE A 488 7.85 7.21 26.45
CA ILE A 488 9.22 6.85 26.84
C ILE A 488 9.30 5.36 27.17
N ARG A 489 8.39 4.81 27.98
CA ARG A 489 8.38 3.37 28.31
C ARG A 489 8.30 2.49 27.07
N LEU A 490 7.45 2.85 26.10
CA LEU A 490 7.38 2.15 24.82
C LEU A 490 8.71 2.23 24.06
N ALA A 491 9.30 3.42 23.96
CA ALA A 491 10.58 3.63 23.27
C ALA A 491 11.74 2.87 23.93
N VAL A 492 11.84 2.89 25.26
CA VAL A 492 12.83 2.13 26.06
C VAL A 492 12.67 0.63 25.84
N THR A 493 11.43 0.14 25.80
CA THR A 493 11.15 -1.29 25.55
C THR A 493 11.67 -1.71 24.17
N VAL A 494 11.44 -0.89 23.15
CA VAL A 494 11.98 -1.13 21.80
C VAL A 494 13.51 -1.07 21.78
N ALA A 495 14.12 -0.07 22.42
CA ALA A 495 15.57 0.06 22.48
C ALA A 495 16.24 -1.16 23.14
N ARG A 496 15.65 -1.70 24.20
CA ARG A 496 16.10 -2.96 24.83
C ARG A 496 15.95 -4.16 23.89
N LEU A 497 14.86 -4.26 23.13
CA LEU A 497 14.72 -5.28 22.08
C LEU A 497 15.79 -5.15 20.98
N CYS A 498 16.23 -3.93 20.69
CA CYS A 498 17.34 -3.63 19.79
C CYS A 498 18.73 -3.76 20.44
N LYS A 499 18.82 -4.33 21.66
CA LYS A 499 20.05 -4.57 22.42
C LYS A 499 20.85 -3.28 22.72
N VAL A 500 20.16 -2.17 22.99
CA VAL A 500 20.78 -0.93 23.48
C VAL A 500 20.91 -1.01 25.01
N SER A 501 22.07 -0.63 25.56
CA SER A 501 22.32 -0.65 27.00
C SER A 501 21.60 0.48 27.75
N ASP A 502 21.11 0.21 28.96
CA ASP A 502 20.38 1.18 29.79
C ASP A 502 21.09 2.53 30.02
N PRO A 503 22.43 2.62 30.20
CA PRO A 503 23.13 3.91 30.32
C PRO A 503 22.95 4.82 29.09
N ILE A 504 23.05 4.25 27.89
CA ILE A 504 22.83 4.97 26.63
C ILE A 504 21.37 5.39 26.49
N ILE A 505 20.43 4.50 26.84
CA ILE A 505 19.00 4.81 26.84
C ILE A 505 18.71 6.01 27.74
N LYS A 506 19.22 5.99 28.98
CA LYS A 506 19.04 7.07 29.95
C LYS A 506 19.60 8.39 29.43
N LYS A 507 20.82 8.38 28.90
CA LYS A 507 21.44 9.56 28.28
C LYS A 507 20.59 10.13 27.14
N ALA A 508 20.12 9.28 26.23
CA ALA A 508 19.30 9.69 25.11
C ALA A 508 17.95 10.30 25.53
N VAL A 509 17.29 9.72 26.54
CA VAL A 509 15.99 10.20 27.03
C VAL A 509 16.12 11.55 27.74
N ILE A 510 17.15 11.73 28.57
CA ILE A 510 17.42 13.00 29.27
C ILE A 510 17.74 14.11 28.26
N ASN A 511 18.52 13.79 27.22
CA ASN A 511 18.90 14.76 26.19
C ASN A 511 17.85 14.93 25.08
N PHE A 512 16.74 14.19 25.12
CA PHE A 512 15.74 14.23 24.08
C PHE A 512 15.02 15.58 24.07
N LYS A 513 15.23 16.35 23.01
CA LYS A 513 14.42 17.54 22.76
C LYS A 513 13.09 17.10 22.17
N GLY A 514 11.99 17.63 22.72
CA GLY A 514 10.66 17.40 22.17
C GLY A 514 10.57 17.75 20.69
N LEU A 515 9.52 17.25 20.03
CA LEU A 515 9.27 17.59 18.63
C LEU A 515 9.08 19.11 18.49
N PRO A 516 9.66 19.74 17.45
CA PRO A 516 9.39 21.14 17.15
C PRO A 516 7.88 21.38 17.07
N HIS A 517 7.43 22.53 17.56
CA HIS A 517 6.03 22.95 17.53
C HIS A 517 5.05 22.07 18.32
N ARG A 518 5.54 21.21 19.24
CA ARG A 518 4.73 20.34 20.11
C ARG A 518 5.08 20.61 21.56
N LEU A 519 4.32 21.49 22.22
CA LEU A 519 4.64 22.02 23.56
C LEU A 519 6.13 22.40 23.69
N GLU A 520 6.69 22.98 22.63
CA GLU A 520 8.10 23.36 22.56
C GLU A 520 8.31 24.63 23.40
N ARG A 521 9.15 24.55 24.44
CA ARG A 521 9.53 25.74 25.22
C ARG A 521 10.43 26.62 24.36
N VAL A 522 9.91 27.78 23.94
CA VAL A 522 10.62 28.75 23.10
C VAL A 522 11.68 29.50 23.90
N GLY A 523 11.41 29.75 25.17
CA GLY A 523 12.27 30.47 26.10
C GLY A 523 11.46 31.22 27.14
N GLU A 524 12.17 31.92 28.02
CA GLU A 524 11.59 32.81 29.01
C GLU A 524 12.16 34.21 28.81
N TYR A 525 11.26 35.18 28.68
CA TYR A 525 11.60 36.56 28.34
C TYR A 525 10.69 37.50 29.11
N GLY A 526 11.26 38.48 29.83
CA GLY A 526 10.48 39.39 30.69
C GLY A 526 9.67 38.66 31.78
N GLY A 527 10.17 37.52 32.26
CA GLY A 527 9.46 36.65 33.21
C GLY A 527 8.29 35.85 32.62
N ILE A 528 8.05 35.93 31.30
CA ILE A 528 7.00 35.17 30.63
C ILE A 528 7.64 33.95 29.96
N THR A 529 7.11 32.75 30.22
CA THR A 529 7.53 31.55 29.49
C THR A 529 6.66 31.34 28.25
N PHE A 530 7.28 31.23 27.08
CA PHE A 530 6.57 31.03 25.82
C PHE A 530 6.63 29.56 25.37
N TYR A 531 5.48 29.01 24.99
CA TYR A 531 5.36 27.66 24.45
C TYR A 531 4.75 27.69 23.04
N ASP A 532 5.42 27.00 22.12
CA ASP A 532 4.96 26.74 20.77
C ASP A 532 4.33 25.33 20.68
N ASP A 533 3.02 25.29 20.51
CA ASP A 533 2.24 24.09 20.24
C ASP A 533 1.44 24.25 18.93
N ALA A 534 2.06 24.83 17.91
CA ALA A 534 1.42 25.12 16.62
C ALA A 534 0.80 23.88 15.94
N ILE A 535 1.27 22.67 16.28
CA ILE A 535 0.72 21.38 15.81
C ILE A 535 -0.67 21.05 16.37
N SER A 536 -1.11 21.72 17.44
CA SER A 536 -2.43 21.54 18.05
C SER A 536 -3.53 22.19 17.20
N THR A 537 -4.03 21.42 16.24
CA THR A 537 -5.08 21.85 15.29
C THR A 537 -6.50 21.41 15.67
N THR A 538 -6.71 20.88 16.89
CA THR A 538 -8.05 20.49 17.39
C THR A 538 -8.29 21.01 18.82
N PRO A 539 -9.55 21.21 19.24
CA PRO A 539 -9.88 21.66 20.59
C PRO A 539 -9.29 20.78 21.70
N GLU A 540 -9.36 19.46 21.53
CA GLU A 540 -8.88 18.48 22.50
C GLU A 540 -7.37 18.59 22.70
N SER A 541 -6.63 18.85 21.62
CA SER A 541 -5.17 19.01 21.68
C SER A 541 -4.79 20.25 22.50
N SER A 542 -5.47 21.38 22.27
CA SER A 542 -5.27 22.59 23.09
C SER A 542 -5.70 22.42 24.54
N ILE A 543 -6.78 21.67 24.82
CA ILE A 543 -7.18 21.35 26.20
C ILE A 543 -6.08 20.54 26.91
N MET A 544 -5.47 19.56 26.22
CA MET A 544 -4.36 18.79 26.80
C MET A 544 -3.13 19.67 27.06
N ALA A 545 -2.82 20.60 26.17
CA ALA A 545 -1.73 21.57 26.34
C ALA A 545 -1.94 22.44 27.60
N ILE A 546 -3.13 23.01 27.78
CA ILE A 546 -3.48 23.80 28.97
C ILE A 546 -3.32 22.97 30.25
N LYS A 547 -3.85 21.74 30.26
CA LYS A 547 -3.77 20.84 31.42
C LYS A 547 -2.33 20.46 31.78
N ALA A 548 -1.48 20.28 30.78
CA ALA A 548 -0.08 19.92 30.96
C ALA A 548 0.73 21.08 31.57
N LEU A 549 0.52 22.30 31.08
CA LEU A 549 1.28 23.48 31.49
C LEU A 549 0.77 24.12 32.80
N LYS A 550 -0.52 23.95 33.12
CA LYS A 550 -1.23 24.45 34.32
C LYS A 550 -1.26 25.99 34.53
N ASN A 551 -0.16 26.70 34.28
CA ASN A 551 0.03 28.13 34.56
C ASN A 551 -0.10 29.03 33.32
N VAL A 552 -0.96 28.64 32.37
CA VAL A 552 -1.26 29.44 31.17
C VAL A 552 -2.08 30.67 31.55
N ASP A 553 -1.65 31.84 31.09
CA ASP A 553 -2.35 33.12 31.33
C ASP A 553 -2.79 33.77 30.01
N THR A 554 -2.01 33.57 28.94
CA THR A 554 -2.34 33.99 27.57
C THR A 554 -2.37 32.79 26.63
N ILE A 555 -3.42 32.67 25.82
CA ILE A 555 -3.53 31.62 24.80
C ILE A 555 -3.85 32.20 23.42
N LEU A 556 -3.17 31.70 22.39
CA LEU A 556 -3.41 32.06 21.00
C LEU A 556 -4.24 30.95 20.33
N LEU A 557 -5.44 31.31 19.87
CA LEU A 557 -6.48 30.43 19.33
C LEU A 557 -6.91 30.85 17.92
N GLY A 558 -7.52 29.96 17.17
CA GLY A 558 -8.14 30.26 15.87
C GLY A 558 -7.36 29.78 14.66
N GLY A 559 -8.03 29.76 13.50
CA GLY A 559 -7.53 29.23 12.24
C GLY A 559 -8.68 28.85 11.30
N GLN A 560 -8.44 27.96 10.35
CA GLN A 560 -9.45 27.47 9.42
C GLN A 560 -10.62 26.82 10.18
N ASP A 561 -11.85 27.26 9.89
CA ASP A 561 -13.04 26.69 10.52
C ASP A 561 -13.42 25.35 9.87
N ARG A 562 -13.44 24.29 10.67
CA ARG A 562 -13.90 22.95 10.28
C ARG A 562 -15.22 22.55 10.93
N GLY A 563 -15.91 23.49 11.58
CA GLY A 563 -17.15 23.23 12.28
C GLY A 563 -16.98 22.54 13.64
N TYR A 564 -15.80 22.61 14.26
CA TYR A 564 -15.57 22.02 15.58
C TYR A 564 -16.46 22.63 16.68
N ASP A 565 -16.83 21.81 17.66
CA ASP A 565 -17.42 22.28 18.92
C ASP A 565 -16.32 22.71 19.89
N PHE A 566 -16.31 24.00 20.25
CA PHE A 566 -15.33 24.59 21.16
C PHE A 566 -15.80 24.68 22.61
N SER A 567 -17.00 24.16 22.93
CA SER A 567 -17.61 24.29 24.26
C SER A 567 -16.74 23.72 25.39
N ALA A 568 -16.08 22.57 25.16
CA ALA A 568 -15.17 21.96 26.12
C ALA A 568 -13.87 22.78 26.32
N LEU A 569 -13.38 23.41 25.25
CA LEU A 569 -12.22 24.29 25.30
C LEU A 569 -12.54 25.55 26.09
N GLU A 570 -13.68 26.20 25.80
CA GLU A 570 -14.14 27.37 26.56
C GLU A 570 -14.29 27.07 28.06
N LYS A 571 -14.88 25.92 28.42
CA LYS A 571 -14.96 25.45 29.82
C LYS A 571 -13.59 25.26 30.45
N THR A 572 -12.62 24.74 29.69
CA THR A 572 -11.24 24.53 30.18
C THR A 572 -10.53 25.85 30.41
N ILE A 573 -10.64 26.81 29.49
CA ILE A 573 -10.05 28.15 29.61
C ILE A 573 -10.55 28.85 30.89
N LYS A 574 -11.86 28.77 31.16
CA LYS A 574 -12.46 29.28 32.40
C LYS A 574 -11.95 28.56 33.64
N LYS A 575 -11.90 27.22 33.61
CA LYS A 575 -11.42 26.39 34.73
C LYS A 575 -9.98 26.71 35.14
N TYR A 576 -9.10 26.95 34.17
CA TYR A 576 -7.70 27.32 34.42
C TYR A 576 -7.48 28.82 34.60
N ASN A 577 -8.56 29.62 34.63
CA ASN A 577 -8.55 31.06 34.86
C ASN A 577 -7.63 31.82 33.88
N ILE A 578 -7.56 31.37 32.63
CA ILE A 578 -6.78 32.04 31.57
C ILE A 578 -7.43 33.40 31.30
N LYS A 579 -6.65 34.49 31.41
CA LYS A 579 -7.19 35.86 31.37
C LYS A 579 -7.10 36.52 30.00
N ASN A 580 -6.19 36.06 29.15
CA ASN A 580 -5.93 36.70 27.87
C ASN A 580 -6.06 35.70 26.71
N ALA A 581 -6.70 36.11 25.62
CA ALA A 581 -6.82 35.29 24.42
C ALA A 581 -6.60 36.08 23.13
N VAL A 582 -5.78 35.57 22.24
CA VAL A 582 -5.71 36.04 20.85
C VAL A 582 -6.56 35.12 19.99
N LEU A 583 -7.35 35.70 19.08
CA LEU A 583 -8.30 35.00 18.23
C LEU A 583 -7.97 35.28 16.75
N PHE A 584 -7.41 34.27 16.09
CA PHE A 584 -7.16 34.29 14.65
C PHE A 584 -8.41 33.89 13.85
N PRO A 585 -8.69 34.55 12.72
CA PRO A 585 -9.74 34.11 11.81
C PRO A 585 -9.40 32.75 11.17
N GLU A 586 -10.39 31.97 10.79
CA GLU A 586 -11.83 32.24 10.83
C GLU A 586 -12.49 31.77 12.14
N SER A 587 -12.08 30.62 12.66
CA SER A 587 -12.74 29.95 13.77
C SER A 587 -12.62 30.69 15.11
N GLY A 588 -11.63 31.57 15.28
CA GLY A 588 -11.43 32.34 16.50
C GLY A 588 -12.68 33.14 16.92
N ASN A 589 -13.50 33.55 15.94
CA ASN A 589 -14.76 34.25 16.19
C ASN A 589 -15.82 33.40 16.91
N ARG A 590 -15.75 32.07 16.81
CA ARG A 590 -16.71 31.14 17.42
C ARG A 590 -16.21 30.47 18.69
N MET A 591 -14.91 30.53 18.95
CA MET A 591 -14.25 29.76 20.02
C MET A 591 -14.62 30.25 21.43
N LEU A 592 -14.88 31.54 21.60
CA LEU A 592 -15.23 32.15 22.89
C LEU A 592 -16.55 32.90 22.76
N LYS A 593 -17.68 32.20 22.91
CA LYS A 593 -19.03 32.81 22.82
C LYS A 593 -19.28 33.82 23.94
N LYS A 594 -18.65 33.66 25.11
CA LYS A 594 -18.76 34.57 26.27
C LYS A 594 -17.36 34.94 26.81
N ALA A 595 -16.65 35.82 26.11
CA ALA A 595 -15.36 36.36 26.55
C ALA A 595 -15.45 37.43 27.68
N LYS A 596 -16.60 37.53 28.38
CA LYS A 596 -16.78 38.51 29.46
C LYS A 596 -15.72 38.28 30.56
N GLY A 597 -14.91 39.30 30.84
CA GLY A 597 -13.84 39.26 31.85
C GLY A 597 -12.48 38.76 31.35
N MET A 598 -12.30 38.57 30.04
CA MET A 598 -11.00 38.27 29.41
C MET A 598 -10.53 39.41 28.52
N ASN A 599 -9.22 39.66 28.50
CA ASN A 599 -8.61 40.51 27.48
C ASN A 599 -8.55 39.73 26.18
N THR A 600 -9.16 40.24 25.11
CA THR A 600 -9.15 39.56 23.81
C THR A 600 -8.59 40.44 22.69
N LEU A 601 -7.81 39.83 21.81
CA LEU A 601 -7.33 40.47 20.58
C LEU A 601 -7.76 39.62 19.38
N LYS A 602 -8.58 40.19 18.49
CA LYS A 602 -8.85 39.60 17.17
C LYS A 602 -7.82 40.13 16.17
N THR A 603 -7.08 39.24 15.51
CA THR A 603 -6.07 39.65 14.53
C THR A 603 -5.75 38.53 13.55
N SER A 604 -5.24 38.87 12.37
CA SER A 604 -4.59 37.95 11.43
C SER A 604 -3.06 38.02 11.48
N SER A 605 -2.49 38.90 12.33
CA SER A 605 -1.04 39.15 12.41
C SER A 605 -0.42 38.49 13.62
N MET A 606 0.54 37.58 13.40
CA MET A 606 1.32 36.98 14.48
C MET A 606 2.13 38.04 15.25
N GLU A 607 2.60 39.09 14.58
CA GLU A 607 3.30 40.20 15.24
C GLU A 607 2.42 40.91 16.27
N LYS A 608 1.17 41.24 15.91
CA LYS A 608 0.21 41.84 16.85
C LYS A 608 -0.12 40.88 18.00
N ALA A 609 -0.25 39.59 17.72
CA ALA A 609 -0.49 38.55 18.71
C ALA A 609 0.64 38.45 19.76
N VAL A 610 1.90 38.46 19.31
CA VAL A 610 3.07 38.36 20.20
C VAL A 610 3.21 39.65 21.04
N LYS A 611 3.02 40.84 20.45
CA LYS A 611 3.01 42.11 21.21
C LYS A 611 1.94 42.12 22.29
N PHE A 612 0.74 41.62 21.97
CA PHE A 612 -0.34 41.46 22.95
C PHE A 612 0.04 40.50 24.07
N ALA A 613 0.69 39.39 23.74
CA ALA A 613 1.17 38.44 24.76
C ALA A 613 2.19 39.08 25.71
N TYR A 614 3.17 39.85 25.21
CA TYR A 614 4.12 40.56 26.08
C TYR A 614 3.43 41.59 26.98
N LYS A 615 2.43 42.31 26.46
CA LYS A 615 1.73 43.36 27.22
C LYS A 615 0.82 42.80 28.33
N HIS A 616 0.17 41.66 28.10
CA HIS A 616 -0.92 41.20 28.96
C HIS A 616 -0.61 39.94 29.79
N THR A 617 0.43 39.17 29.42
CA THR A 617 0.83 37.99 30.20
C THR A 617 1.59 38.42 31.44
N LYS A 618 1.17 37.96 32.62
CA LYS A 618 1.86 38.31 33.87
C LYS A 618 3.25 37.64 33.96
N PRO A 619 4.25 38.29 34.59
CA PRO A 619 5.49 37.62 34.97
C PRO A 619 5.23 36.35 35.80
N GLY A 620 6.04 35.31 35.60
CA GLY A 620 5.86 33.97 36.16
C GLY A 620 4.77 33.11 35.49
N ARG A 621 4.09 33.62 34.45
CA ARG A 621 3.04 32.90 33.72
C ARG A 621 3.46 32.50 32.31
N ILE A 622 2.59 31.71 31.67
CA ILE A 622 2.83 31.13 30.35
C ILE A 622 1.98 31.82 29.28
N CYS A 623 2.61 32.10 28.14
CA CYS A 623 1.96 32.35 26.86
C CYS A 623 2.02 31.09 25.98
N LEU A 624 0.87 30.60 25.53
CA LEU A 624 0.74 29.36 24.77
C LEU A 624 0.19 29.62 23.36
N LEU A 625 0.95 29.25 22.33
CA LEU A 625 0.43 29.10 20.98
C LEU A 625 -0.18 27.71 20.79
N SER A 626 -1.51 27.59 20.85
CA SER A 626 -2.21 26.32 20.66
C SER A 626 -3.58 26.55 20.01
N CYS A 627 -3.57 26.68 18.68
CA CYS A 627 -4.66 27.29 17.91
C CYS A 627 -6.02 26.59 17.99
N ALA A 628 -6.09 25.31 18.37
CA ALA A 628 -7.31 24.50 18.37
C ALA A 628 -8.00 24.34 16.99
N SER A 629 -7.37 24.86 15.92
CA SER A 629 -7.81 24.78 14.53
C SER A 629 -6.60 24.68 13.58
N PRO A 630 -6.77 24.12 12.37
CA PRO A 630 -5.73 24.13 11.33
C PRO A 630 -5.34 25.55 10.91
N SER A 631 -4.10 25.73 10.45
CA SER A 631 -3.53 27.05 10.13
C SER A 631 -3.70 27.52 8.68
N TYR A 632 -4.30 26.70 7.81
CA TYR A 632 -4.30 26.92 6.35
C TYR A 632 -4.98 28.20 5.85
N SER A 633 -5.78 28.88 6.69
CA SER A 633 -6.40 30.16 6.36
C SER A 633 -5.41 31.33 6.34
N LEU A 634 -4.31 31.23 7.10
CA LEU A 634 -3.35 32.32 7.29
C LEU A 634 -1.90 31.90 7.01
N TRP A 635 -1.58 30.62 7.15
CA TRP A 635 -0.25 30.06 6.95
C TRP A 635 -0.29 28.85 6.02
N LYS A 636 0.81 28.58 5.32
CA LYS A 636 0.95 27.42 4.43
C LYS A 636 0.81 26.09 5.18
N ASN A 637 1.33 26.02 6.39
CA ASN A 637 1.30 24.85 7.26
C ASN A 637 1.47 25.26 8.73
N PHE A 638 1.61 24.29 9.64
CA PHE A 638 1.76 24.60 11.08
C PHE A 638 3.21 24.97 11.43
N GLU A 639 4.18 24.46 10.67
CA GLU A 639 5.60 24.76 10.86
C GLU A 639 5.88 26.24 10.64
N GLU A 640 5.39 26.82 9.54
CA GLU A 640 5.52 28.26 9.25
C GLU A 640 4.93 29.12 10.37
N LYS A 641 3.73 28.77 10.85
CA LYS A 641 3.05 29.46 11.95
C LYS A 641 3.89 29.44 13.23
N GLY A 642 4.40 28.27 13.61
CA GLY A 642 5.21 28.12 14.82
C GLY A 642 6.57 28.80 14.70
N ASP A 643 7.23 28.71 13.54
CA ASP A 643 8.51 29.38 13.28
C ASP A 643 8.36 30.91 13.31
N GLU A 644 7.27 31.45 12.75
CA GLU A 644 6.96 32.88 12.82
C GLU A 644 6.77 33.32 14.28
N PHE A 645 5.99 32.57 15.08
CA PHE A 645 5.82 32.84 16.50
C PHE A 645 7.14 32.83 17.26
N LYS A 646 7.96 31.79 17.10
CA LYS A 646 9.28 31.67 17.74
C LYS A 646 10.20 32.84 17.37
N LYS A 647 10.24 33.20 16.09
CA LYS A 647 11.03 34.33 15.58
C LYS A 647 10.59 35.64 16.22
N LEU A 648 9.28 35.91 16.28
CA LEU A 648 8.75 37.15 16.82
C LEU A 648 8.90 37.25 18.33
N VAL A 649 8.72 36.15 19.07
CA VAL A 649 9.00 36.10 20.51
C VAL A 649 10.45 36.54 20.78
N LYS A 650 11.42 35.92 20.09
CA LYS A 650 12.85 36.30 20.22
C LYS A 650 13.15 37.73 19.75
N LYS A 651 12.43 38.24 18.75
CA LYS A 651 12.60 39.62 18.25
C LYS A 651 12.12 40.66 19.26
N PHE A 652 11.04 40.37 19.98
CA PHE A 652 10.47 41.29 20.96
C PHE A 652 11.07 41.13 22.36
N SER A 653 11.86 40.10 22.62
CA SER A 653 12.57 39.96 23.90
C SER A 653 13.74 40.93 24.07
N SER A 654 14.24 41.51 22.97
CA SER A 654 15.37 42.46 22.96
C SER A 654 14.91 43.94 22.98
N ARG A 655 13.66 44.20 23.33
CA ARG A 655 13.05 45.52 23.51
C ARG A 655 12.30 45.52 24.83
#